data_AF-A0A950V0E9-F1
#
_entry.id   AF-A0A950V0E9-F1
#
_cell.length_a   1.000
_cell.length_b   1.000
_cell.length_c   1.000
_cell.angle_alpha   90.00
_cell.angle_beta   90.00
_cell.angle_gamma   90.00
#
_symmetry.space_group_name_H-M   'P 1'
#
loop_
_entity.id
_entity.type
_entity.pdbx_description
1 polymer ?
#
loop_
_entity_poly.entity_id
_entity_poly.type
_entity_poly.pdbx_seq_one_letter_code
_entity_poly.pdbx_strand_id
1 'polypeptide(L)'
;MADFTKRIEKAEKYLQKGKVESALEEYLSILDDDPGNDSVRQSAADLFLQVNRTNEAAALFSELFDRQIAAADNTRAIVTYKKLARVVPPALGQTLRFAQVSERNGNRREALEAYEAALAGFQREGRKNEALSALRKIAALDPNETNLKRMAELAASLKDHQSAGEAYLKLGLAEEEQGHIGFAWFERAHQQDPANPDIAFRFGKGLLDKGEVERAVKVLKPAGTAEKALPDYREAYGMALIAAHRGAEAYKVLAPLYEHAPAKLEEMALLLGELLHGQHHQQALELARKLEAQQQRLGRRKEFITFLRDVSHAHPPDAPFLEYLIALFNSANREHDYCDALIRLFELRFASGDFIRAADALDRAAEVDPYLQGLAKKLEMLRGKIDGNRYRAIGNRLHSAETESRDYEEPKQEEPSLEGDTEPTVLEDLLLQAEIFLQYSMRSKAVERLERIQKLFPGEDQRNENLRQLLLNAGMVAQPSAETPAPAAPPSAPAATPKAAPPAADEAVDNFARVTEITRNIYRQPNVKSVLFAAVNDVGRHWKASRCIAGLCSPGKPPSAALEYCAPGVKQSDVMSIVRLIAVSQQLALKRGSVAIENVATVPELAALQALDLKSVLASPLCDGDEHVGILILEQIDKPRPWRPTDVVVLKTIADQMVLAVNNAKLRSLVKTLAVTDEKSGLLKRASYIDVMMAEVKRSLQQNAPMTVMLLNFGRASLLIREGGEAGLEEMMQNVGQSVCATIRQTDTAVRYDRTSIALILGDTKDTNAFFVVDKLRKLLASVKTPGTENPVTMTVGIAGAAIQKEYEPVDIVTEVINRAEQALEVALGQGPNSAHALAPITDATAVA
;
A
#
# COMPACT_ATOMS: atom_id res chain seq x y z
N MET A 1 -52.01 -26.31 72.34
CA MET A 1 -51.02 -26.70 71.33
C MET A 1 -50.48 -28.06 71.74
N ALA A 2 -50.62 -29.07 70.90
CA ALA A 2 -50.20 -30.43 71.21
C ALA A 2 -48.68 -30.46 71.42
N ASP A 3 -48.24 -31.15 72.48
CA ASP A 3 -46.82 -31.33 72.81
C ASP A 3 -46.25 -32.44 71.91
N PHE A 4 -46.03 -32.11 70.62
CA PHE A 4 -45.58 -33.06 69.61
C PHE A 4 -44.28 -33.77 70.00
N THR A 5 -43.39 -33.08 70.72
CA THR A 5 -42.16 -33.63 71.28
C THR A 5 -42.43 -34.82 72.21
N LYS A 6 -43.41 -34.72 73.11
CA LYS A 6 -43.81 -35.83 73.99
C LYS A 6 -44.40 -37.02 73.23
N ARG A 7 -45.09 -36.75 72.12
CA ARG A 7 -45.66 -37.81 71.27
C ARG A 7 -44.59 -38.53 70.46
N ILE A 8 -43.58 -37.81 69.97
CA ILE A 8 -42.39 -38.40 69.33
C ILE A 8 -41.62 -39.27 70.33
N GLU A 9 -41.35 -38.78 71.55
CA GLU A 9 -40.71 -39.58 72.61
C GLU A 9 -41.51 -40.84 72.97
N LYS A 10 -42.85 -40.75 72.94
CA LYS A 10 -43.73 -41.90 73.16
C LYS A 10 -43.61 -42.92 72.02
N ALA A 11 -43.57 -42.47 70.77
CA ALA A 11 -43.35 -43.32 69.61
C ALA A 11 -41.97 -44.00 69.65
N GLU A 12 -40.91 -43.27 70.02
CA GLU A 12 -39.56 -43.82 70.21
C GLU A 12 -39.51 -44.87 71.34
N LYS A 13 -40.21 -44.64 72.46
CA LYS A 13 -40.35 -45.65 73.54
C LYS A 13 -41.07 -46.91 73.06
N TYR A 14 -42.03 -46.80 72.14
CA TYR A 14 -42.64 -47.98 71.52
C TYR A 14 -41.68 -48.73 70.61
N LEU A 15 -40.84 -48.02 69.84
CA LEU A 15 -39.78 -48.62 69.03
C LEU A 15 -38.73 -49.35 69.88
N GLN A 16 -38.28 -48.76 71.00
CA GLN A 16 -37.37 -49.41 71.95
C GLN A 16 -37.94 -50.70 72.54
N LYS A 17 -39.28 -50.80 72.62
CA LYS A 17 -40.00 -51.99 73.09
C LYS A 17 -40.38 -52.96 71.96
N GLY A 18 -39.93 -52.73 70.73
CA GLY A 18 -40.23 -53.55 69.55
C GLY A 18 -41.68 -53.44 69.04
N LYS A 19 -42.48 -52.50 69.57
CA LYS A 19 -43.89 -52.29 69.19
C LYS A 19 -43.99 -51.36 67.98
N VAL A 20 -43.64 -51.88 66.80
CA VAL A 20 -43.55 -51.09 65.56
C VAL A 20 -44.90 -50.51 65.13
N GLU A 21 -46.00 -51.28 65.19
CA GLU A 21 -47.34 -50.80 64.81
C GLU A 21 -47.85 -49.67 65.71
N SER A 22 -47.68 -49.79 67.03
CA SER A 22 -48.09 -48.73 67.98
C SER A 22 -47.25 -47.45 67.84
N ALA A 23 -45.99 -47.56 67.44
CA ALA A 23 -45.16 -46.41 67.10
C ALA A 23 -45.65 -45.73 65.81
N LEU A 24 -46.07 -46.53 64.83
CA LEU A 24 -46.57 -46.07 63.55
C LEU A 24 -47.93 -45.35 63.69
N GLU A 25 -48.85 -45.85 64.51
CA GLU A 25 -50.10 -45.16 64.84
C GLU A 25 -49.87 -43.78 65.46
N GLU A 26 -48.92 -43.65 66.39
CA GLU A 26 -48.58 -42.34 66.97
C GLU A 26 -47.95 -41.40 65.94
N TYR A 27 -47.06 -41.89 65.06
CA TYR A 27 -46.50 -41.04 64.01
C TYR A 27 -47.54 -40.60 62.97
N LEU A 28 -48.47 -41.47 62.58
CA LEU A 28 -49.57 -41.10 61.69
C LEU A 28 -50.50 -40.07 62.33
N SER A 29 -50.85 -40.26 63.61
CA SER A 29 -51.68 -39.29 64.32
C SER A 29 -50.99 -37.93 64.50
N ILE A 30 -49.65 -37.90 64.62
CA ILE A 30 -48.90 -36.64 64.56
C ILE A 30 -49.00 -36.00 63.17
N LEU A 31 -48.96 -36.78 62.08
CA LEU A 31 -49.10 -36.26 60.71
C LEU A 31 -50.52 -35.78 60.38
N ASP A 32 -51.54 -36.37 60.98
CA ASP A 32 -52.92 -35.90 60.87
C ASP A 32 -53.09 -34.51 61.52
N ASP A 33 -52.43 -34.30 62.68
CA ASP A 33 -52.45 -33.03 63.42
C ASP A 33 -51.49 -31.96 62.84
N ASP A 34 -50.32 -32.38 62.35
CA ASP A 34 -49.31 -31.54 61.70
C ASP A 34 -48.79 -32.19 60.40
N PRO A 35 -49.50 -32.00 59.27
CA PRO A 35 -49.05 -32.46 57.96
C PRO A 35 -47.73 -31.79 57.51
N GLY A 36 -47.25 -30.76 58.21
CA GLY A 36 -46.02 -30.05 57.90
C GLY A 36 -44.74 -30.81 58.28
N ASN A 37 -44.84 -31.82 59.15
CA ASN A 37 -43.69 -32.42 59.81
C ASN A 37 -42.96 -33.47 58.94
N ASP A 38 -42.00 -33.01 58.14
CA ASP A 38 -41.22 -33.84 57.22
C ASP A 38 -40.35 -34.90 57.94
N SER A 39 -39.89 -34.62 59.17
CA SER A 39 -39.11 -35.58 59.96
C SER A 39 -39.97 -36.76 60.39
N VAL A 40 -41.16 -36.50 60.92
CA VAL A 40 -42.11 -37.53 61.32
C VAL A 40 -42.59 -38.32 60.11
N ARG A 41 -42.84 -37.65 58.97
CA ARG A 41 -43.21 -38.29 57.70
C ARG A 41 -42.14 -39.29 57.25
N GLN A 42 -40.86 -38.90 57.33
CA GLN A 42 -39.76 -39.79 56.99
C GLN A 42 -39.69 -41.00 57.93
N SER A 43 -39.81 -40.79 59.24
CA SER A 43 -39.82 -41.89 60.23
C SER A 43 -40.99 -42.85 60.02
N ALA A 44 -42.19 -42.33 59.75
CA ALA A 44 -43.37 -43.15 59.45
C ALA A 44 -43.16 -43.99 58.17
N ALA A 45 -42.60 -43.38 57.12
CA ALA A 45 -42.31 -44.07 55.85
C ALA A 45 -41.25 -45.18 56.02
N ASP A 46 -40.17 -44.93 56.78
CA ASP A 46 -39.15 -45.94 57.07
C ASP A 46 -39.72 -47.10 57.92
N LEU A 47 -40.65 -46.84 58.85
CA LEU A 47 -41.32 -47.88 59.64
C LEU A 47 -42.30 -48.71 58.81
N PHE A 48 -43.04 -48.09 57.88
CA PHE A 48 -43.88 -48.85 56.95
C PHE A 48 -43.07 -49.86 56.13
N LEU A 49 -41.84 -49.52 55.73
CA LEU A 49 -40.93 -50.47 55.08
C LEU A 49 -40.52 -51.62 56.00
N GLN A 50 -40.27 -51.35 57.29
CA GLN A 50 -39.93 -52.38 58.27
C GLN A 50 -41.05 -53.42 58.46
N VAL A 51 -42.31 -53.00 58.29
CA VAL A 51 -43.51 -53.87 58.39
C VAL A 51 -43.94 -54.41 57.01
N ASN A 52 -43.13 -54.28 55.96
CA ASN A 52 -43.44 -54.69 54.58
C ASN A 52 -44.71 -54.04 53.98
N ARG A 53 -45.17 -52.90 54.49
CA ARG A 53 -46.30 -52.11 53.93
C ARG A 53 -45.80 -51.13 52.87
N THR A 54 -45.40 -51.66 51.73
CA THR A 54 -44.69 -50.93 50.66
C THR A 54 -45.50 -49.80 50.01
N ASN A 55 -46.78 -50.00 49.76
CA ASN A 55 -47.64 -49.00 49.10
C ASN A 55 -47.81 -47.72 49.95
N GLU A 56 -47.94 -47.88 51.26
CA GLU A 56 -48.13 -46.76 52.19
C GLU A 56 -46.81 -46.02 52.44
N ALA A 57 -45.71 -46.76 52.55
CA ALA A 57 -44.36 -46.18 52.54
C ALA A 57 -44.13 -45.34 51.27
N ALA A 58 -44.51 -45.86 50.10
CA ALA A 58 -44.37 -45.16 48.83
C ALA A 58 -45.21 -43.87 48.78
N ALA A 59 -46.44 -43.88 49.30
CA ALA A 59 -47.29 -42.69 49.38
C ALA A 59 -46.63 -41.57 50.22
N LEU A 60 -46.10 -41.92 51.41
CA LEU A 60 -45.42 -40.95 52.27
C LEU A 60 -44.11 -40.45 51.67
N PHE A 61 -43.29 -41.31 51.04
CA PHE A 61 -42.07 -40.88 50.37
C PHE A 61 -42.35 -40.01 49.14
N SER A 62 -43.42 -40.30 48.41
CA SER A 62 -43.89 -39.51 47.27
C SER A 62 -44.25 -38.09 47.70
N GLU A 63 -45.06 -37.95 48.74
CA GLU A 63 -45.44 -36.63 49.28
C GLU A 63 -44.22 -35.89 49.87
N LEU A 64 -43.36 -36.60 50.62
CA LEU A 64 -42.15 -36.04 51.20
C LEU A 64 -41.21 -35.51 50.11
N PHE A 65 -41.04 -36.24 49.01
CA PHE A 65 -40.24 -35.80 47.87
C PHE A 65 -40.80 -34.49 47.29
N ASP A 66 -42.09 -34.43 46.97
CA ASP A 66 -42.70 -33.24 46.38
C ASP A 66 -42.61 -32.02 47.30
N ARG A 67 -42.74 -32.21 48.62
CA ARG A 67 -42.55 -31.16 49.62
C ARG A 67 -41.11 -30.66 49.69
N GLN A 68 -40.13 -31.56 49.68
CA GLN A 68 -38.71 -31.20 49.69
C GLN A 68 -38.31 -30.44 48.40
N ILE A 69 -38.86 -30.83 47.25
CA ILE A 69 -38.71 -30.09 45.99
C ILE A 69 -39.30 -28.68 46.12
N ALA A 70 -40.50 -28.54 46.68
CA ALA A 70 -41.15 -27.24 46.89
C ALA A 70 -40.38 -26.35 47.87
N ALA A 71 -39.72 -26.94 48.87
CA ALA A 71 -38.83 -26.26 49.81
C ALA A 71 -37.42 -25.97 49.26
N ALA A 72 -37.12 -26.37 48.02
CA ALA A 72 -35.80 -26.30 47.38
C ALA A 72 -34.68 -27.05 48.15
N ASP A 73 -35.04 -28.04 48.98
CA ASP A 73 -34.10 -28.91 49.70
C ASP A 73 -33.65 -30.07 48.79
N ASN A 74 -32.79 -29.72 47.82
CA ASN A 74 -32.34 -30.60 46.75
C ASN A 74 -31.62 -31.87 47.24
N THR A 75 -30.83 -31.77 48.31
CA THR A 75 -30.01 -32.89 48.80
C THR A 75 -30.87 -33.95 49.48
N ARG A 76 -31.84 -33.53 50.30
CA ARG A 76 -32.79 -34.47 50.91
C ARG A 76 -33.74 -35.06 49.88
N ALA A 77 -34.21 -34.25 48.92
CA ALA A 77 -35.07 -34.72 47.84
C ALA A 77 -34.43 -35.87 47.03
N ILE A 78 -33.14 -35.78 46.72
CA ILE A 78 -32.40 -36.87 46.03
C ILE A 78 -32.42 -38.16 46.85
N VAL A 79 -32.19 -38.08 48.16
CA VAL A 79 -32.18 -39.27 49.04
C VAL A 79 -33.57 -39.88 49.14
N THR A 80 -34.61 -39.05 49.34
CA THR A 80 -36.01 -39.48 49.42
C THR A 80 -36.46 -40.16 48.12
N TYR A 81 -36.10 -39.58 46.96
CA TYR A 81 -36.39 -40.19 45.67
C TYR A 81 -35.73 -41.57 45.50
N LYS A 82 -34.45 -41.71 45.89
CA LYS A 82 -33.75 -43.01 45.83
C LYS A 82 -34.40 -44.06 46.72
N LYS A 83 -34.91 -43.67 47.90
CA LYS A 83 -35.69 -44.56 48.76
C LYS A 83 -37.00 -44.96 48.07
N LEU A 84 -37.75 -44.00 47.53
CA LEU A 84 -39.00 -44.25 46.80
C LEU A 84 -38.78 -45.24 45.64
N ALA A 85 -37.77 -44.99 44.81
CA ALA A 85 -37.46 -45.78 43.62
C ALA A 85 -37.06 -47.24 43.90
N ARG A 86 -36.59 -47.55 45.13
CA ARG A 86 -36.30 -48.93 45.56
C ARG A 86 -37.55 -49.73 45.93
N VAL A 87 -38.64 -49.04 46.25
CA VAL A 87 -39.87 -49.65 46.77
C VAL A 87 -40.88 -49.80 45.64
N VAL A 88 -41.13 -48.71 44.90
CA VAL A 88 -42.09 -48.66 43.79
C VAL A 88 -41.48 -47.81 42.66
N PRO A 89 -41.71 -48.16 41.38
CA PRO A 89 -41.38 -47.29 40.26
C PRO A 89 -42.02 -45.90 40.45
N PRO A 90 -41.22 -44.81 40.56
CA PRO A 90 -41.75 -43.47 40.76
C PRO A 90 -42.60 -43.01 39.58
N ALA A 91 -43.53 -42.08 39.82
CA ALA A 91 -44.31 -41.47 38.75
C ALA A 91 -43.39 -40.70 37.79
N LEU A 92 -43.72 -40.68 36.50
CA LEU A 92 -42.88 -40.01 35.48
C LEU A 92 -42.59 -38.54 35.78
N GLY A 93 -43.56 -37.83 36.36
CA GLY A 93 -43.36 -36.44 36.80
C GLY A 93 -42.34 -36.29 37.93
N GLN A 94 -42.26 -37.26 38.85
CA GLN A 94 -41.27 -37.30 39.93
C GLN A 94 -39.89 -37.63 39.39
N THR A 95 -39.80 -38.60 38.46
CA THR A 95 -38.55 -38.92 37.75
C THR A 95 -37.98 -37.69 37.03
N LEU A 96 -38.83 -36.90 36.37
CA LEU A 96 -38.41 -35.66 35.71
C LEU A 96 -37.92 -34.60 36.71
N ARG A 97 -38.63 -34.39 37.84
CA ARG A 97 -38.20 -33.46 38.90
C ARG A 97 -36.89 -33.91 39.54
N PHE A 98 -36.71 -35.20 39.76
CA PHE A 98 -35.46 -35.78 40.24
C PHE A 98 -34.30 -35.52 39.29
N ALA A 99 -34.52 -35.66 37.98
CA ALA A 99 -33.52 -35.34 36.97
C ALA A 99 -33.10 -33.86 37.03
N GLN A 100 -34.08 -32.94 37.16
CA GLN A 100 -33.81 -31.50 37.30
C GLN A 100 -33.04 -31.14 38.57
N VAL A 101 -33.33 -31.80 39.69
CA VAL A 101 -32.62 -31.58 40.95
C VAL A 101 -31.21 -32.17 40.89
N SER A 102 -31.04 -33.34 40.30
CA SER A 102 -29.72 -33.95 40.07
C SER A 102 -28.85 -33.07 39.17
N GLU A 103 -29.44 -32.43 38.15
CA GLU A 103 -28.78 -31.44 37.28
C GLU A 103 -28.30 -30.22 38.09
N ARG A 104 -29.18 -29.64 38.92
CA ARG A 104 -28.84 -28.48 39.79
C ARG A 104 -27.78 -28.80 40.84
N ASN A 105 -27.74 -30.04 41.31
CA ASN A 105 -26.78 -30.51 42.30
C ASN A 105 -25.42 -30.92 41.68
N GLY A 106 -25.24 -30.77 40.36
CA GLY A 106 -23.99 -31.02 39.65
C GLY A 106 -23.73 -32.50 39.27
N ASN A 107 -24.64 -33.42 39.59
CA ASN A 107 -24.51 -34.84 39.26
C ASN A 107 -25.00 -35.12 37.83
N ARG A 108 -24.19 -34.73 36.83
CA ARG A 108 -24.55 -34.84 35.40
C ARG A 108 -24.94 -36.26 34.95
N ARG A 109 -24.20 -37.29 35.39
CA ARG A 109 -24.47 -38.69 35.03
C ARG A 109 -25.85 -39.16 35.53
N GLU A 110 -26.14 -38.86 36.80
CA GLU A 110 -27.41 -39.23 37.44
C GLU A 110 -28.60 -38.48 36.82
N ALA A 111 -28.40 -37.20 36.48
CA ALA A 111 -29.40 -36.42 35.76
C ALA A 111 -29.71 -37.02 34.38
N LEU A 112 -28.69 -37.40 33.60
CA LEU A 112 -28.86 -38.02 32.29
C LEU A 112 -29.60 -39.35 32.37
N GLU A 113 -29.21 -40.24 33.29
CA GLU A 113 -29.89 -41.53 33.51
C GLU A 113 -31.38 -41.32 33.87
N ALA A 114 -31.68 -40.34 34.73
CA ALA A 114 -33.04 -40.01 35.11
C ALA A 114 -33.85 -39.38 33.96
N TYR A 115 -33.26 -38.49 33.16
CA TYR A 115 -33.92 -37.92 31.99
C TYR A 115 -34.22 -38.97 30.91
N GLU A 116 -33.31 -39.92 30.65
CA GLU A 116 -33.55 -41.03 29.72
C GLU A 116 -34.66 -41.97 30.22
N ALA A 117 -34.70 -42.26 31.53
CA ALA A 117 -35.79 -43.04 32.13
C ALA A 117 -37.16 -42.32 31.99
N ALA A 118 -37.20 -41.00 32.25
CA ALA A 118 -38.41 -40.21 32.06
C ALA A 118 -38.85 -40.17 30.60
N LEU A 119 -37.90 -39.98 29.66
CA LEU A 119 -38.18 -39.97 28.23
C LEU A 119 -38.79 -41.29 27.75
N ALA A 120 -38.19 -42.42 28.10
CA ALA A 120 -38.70 -43.74 27.73
C ALA A 120 -40.12 -43.97 28.28
N GLY A 121 -40.38 -43.50 29.50
CA GLY A 121 -41.72 -43.52 30.10
C GLY A 121 -42.73 -42.68 29.31
N PHE A 122 -42.40 -41.42 29.00
CA PHE A 122 -43.29 -40.54 28.24
C PHE A 122 -43.55 -41.06 26.82
N GLN A 123 -42.56 -41.68 26.17
CA GLN A 123 -42.75 -42.29 24.86
C GLN A 123 -43.74 -43.47 24.90
N ARG A 124 -43.67 -44.34 25.94
CA ARG A 124 -44.61 -45.46 26.11
C ARG A 124 -46.04 -44.97 26.35
N GLU A 125 -46.22 -43.87 27.08
CA GLU A 125 -47.53 -43.26 27.33
C GLU A 125 -48.04 -42.41 26.15
N GLY A 126 -47.28 -42.27 25.05
CA GLY A 126 -47.64 -41.42 23.92
C GLY A 126 -47.57 -39.91 24.20
N ARG A 127 -46.96 -39.52 25.34
CA ARG A 127 -46.82 -38.16 25.84
C ARG A 127 -45.66 -37.42 25.17
N LYS A 128 -45.85 -37.12 23.88
CA LYS A 128 -44.78 -36.58 23.01
C LYS A 128 -44.19 -35.24 23.45
N ASN A 129 -45.00 -34.32 24.00
CA ASN A 129 -44.51 -33.00 24.44
C ASN A 129 -43.55 -33.09 25.63
N GLU A 130 -43.88 -33.92 26.63
CA GLU A 130 -43.00 -34.13 27.79
C GLU A 130 -41.77 -34.96 27.41
N ALA A 131 -41.93 -35.92 26.50
CA ALA A 131 -40.80 -36.62 25.88
C ALA A 131 -39.84 -35.62 25.20
N LEU A 132 -40.35 -34.68 24.39
CA LEU A 132 -39.50 -33.65 23.78
C LEU A 132 -38.81 -32.76 24.83
N SER A 133 -39.51 -32.39 25.89
CA SER A 133 -38.91 -31.61 26.99
C SER A 133 -37.77 -32.36 27.69
N ALA A 134 -37.94 -33.66 27.97
CA ALA A 134 -36.88 -34.48 28.55
C ALA A 134 -35.70 -34.60 27.58
N LEU A 135 -35.98 -34.82 26.29
CA LEU A 135 -34.97 -34.97 25.26
C LEU A 135 -34.17 -33.68 24.99
N ARG A 136 -34.80 -32.49 25.10
CA ARG A 136 -34.09 -31.20 25.10
C ARG A 136 -33.06 -31.12 26.22
N LYS A 137 -33.41 -31.60 27.42
CA LYS A 137 -32.50 -31.62 28.58
C LYS A 137 -31.36 -32.61 28.38
N ILE A 138 -31.65 -33.79 27.82
CA ILE A 138 -30.62 -34.77 27.44
C ILE A 138 -29.64 -34.15 26.42
N ALA A 139 -30.15 -33.58 25.32
CA ALA A 139 -29.31 -32.99 24.29
C ALA A 139 -28.50 -31.78 24.79
N ALA A 140 -29.01 -31.02 25.77
CA ALA A 140 -28.23 -29.94 26.41
C ALA A 140 -27.13 -30.48 27.33
N LEU A 141 -27.38 -31.60 28.02
CA LEU A 141 -26.42 -32.24 28.92
C LEU A 141 -25.46 -33.21 28.23
N ASP A 142 -25.77 -33.70 27.05
CA ASP A 142 -24.91 -34.59 26.26
C ASP A 142 -25.20 -34.37 24.77
N PRO A 143 -24.61 -33.31 24.17
CA PRO A 143 -24.83 -32.95 22.78
C PRO A 143 -24.04 -33.89 21.86
N ASN A 144 -24.57 -35.09 21.65
CA ASN A 144 -24.07 -36.05 20.67
C ASN A 144 -25.03 -36.16 19.46
N GLU A 145 -24.52 -36.73 18.37
CA GLU A 145 -25.27 -36.87 17.11
C GLU A 145 -26.61 -37.61 17.31
N THR A 146 -26.58 -38.72 18.05
CA THR A 146 -27.75 -39.56 18.33
C THR A 146 -28.86 -38.78 19.04
N ASN A 147 -28.51 -38.03 20.09
CA ASN A 147 -29.44 -37.28 20.93
C ASN A 147 -30.02 -36.08 20.17
N LEU A 148 -29.20 -35.35 19.42
CA LEU A 148 -29.64 -34.24 18.59
C LEU A 148 -30.56 -34.72 17.47
N LYS A 149 -30.26 -35.86 16.84
CA LYS A 149 -31.11 -36.45 15.79
C LYS A 149 -32.46 -36.89 16.34
N ARG A 150 -32.46 -37.62 17.46
CA ARG A 150 -33.70 -37.99 18.17
C ARG A 150 -34.54 -36.75 18.50
N MET A 151 -33.89 -35.68 19.00
CA MET A 151 -34.57 -34.42 19.34
C MET A 151 -35.20 -33.78 18.11
N ALA A 152 -34.45 -33.68 17.01
CA ALA A 152 -34.91 -33.06 15.78
C ALA A 152 -36.12 -33.80 15.18
N GLU A 153 -36.05 -35.14 15.10
CA GLU A 153 -37.13 -35.97 14.55
C GLU A 153 -38.40 -35.89 15.41
N LEU A 154 -38.26 -35.93 16.75
CA LEU A 154 -39.41 -35.79 17.64
C LEU A 154 -40.03 -34.39 17.57
N ALA A 155 -39.21 -33.35 17.53
CA ALA A 155 -39.66 -31.96 17.37
C ALA A 155 -40.40 -31.75 16.04
N ALA A 156 -39.85 -32.28 14.93
CA ALA A 156 -40.49 -32.21 13.62
C ALA A 156 -41.85 -32.94 13.61
N SER A 157 -41.95 -34.10 14.27
CA SER A 157 -43.21 -34.85 14.40
C SER A 157 -44.30 -34.08 15.17
N LEU A 158 -43.89 -33.16 16.04
CA LEU A 158 -44.75 -32.28 16.84
C LEU A 158 -45.04 -30.95 16.16
N LYS A 159 -44.52 -30.71 14.94
CA LYS A 159 -44.57 -29.42 14.24
C LYS A 159 -43.91 -28.28 15.02
N ASP A 160 -42.98 -28.61 15.92
CA ASP A 160 -42.10 -27.63 16.56
C ASP A 160 -40.92 -27.34 15.62
N HIS A 161 -41.25 -26.56 14.59
CA HIS A 161 -40.36 -26.25 13.47
C HIS A 161 -39.06 -25.57 13.91
N GLN A 162 -39.13 -24.64 14.86
CA GLN A 162 -37.98 -23.92 15.38
C GLN A 162 -37.00 -24.88 16.08
N SER A 163 -37.49 -25.71 17.00
CA SER A 163 -36.63 -26.63 17.74
C SER A 163 -36.03 -27.72 16.85
N ALA A 164 -36.79 -28.18 15.85
CA ALA A 164 -36.30 -29.13 14.87
C ALA A 164 -35.19 -28.52 14.00
N GLY A 165 -35.40 -27.29 13.52
CA GLY A 165 -34.42 -26.52 12.75
C GLY A 165 -33.12 -26.32 13.53
N GLU A 166 -33.20 -25.85 14.77
CA GLU A 166 -32.03 -25.66 15.64
C GLU A 166 -31.24 -26.96 15.90
N ALA A 167 -31.94 -28.09 16.10
CA ALA A 167 -31.30 -29.37 16.33
C ALA A 167 -30.57 -29.88 15.07
N TYR A 168 -31.19 -29.75 13.88
CA TYR A 168 -30.53 -30.08 12.61
C TYR A 168 -29.37 -29.13 12.30
N LEU A 169 -29.46 -27.85 12.65
CA LEU A 169 -28.35 -26.91 12.53
C LEU A 169 -27.14 -27.38 13.36
N LYS A 170 -27.36 -27.76 14.63
CA LYS A 170 -26.29 -28.28 15.51
C LYS A 170 -25.67 -29.57 14.98
N LEU A 171 -26.46 -30.46 14.39
CA LEU A 171 -25.94 -31.66 13.72
C LEU A 171 -25.03 -31.31 12.54
N GLY A 172 -25.46 -30.38 11.69
CA GLY A 172 -24.65 -29.93 10.55
C GLY A 172 -23.33 -29.30 10.99
N LEU A 173 -23.34 -28.50 12.07
CA LEU A 173 -22.12 -27.91 12.63
C LEU A 173 -21.19 -28.97 13.23
N ALA A 174 -21.73 -29.95 13.95
CA ALA A 174 -20.93 -31.04 14.53
C ALA A 174 -20.27 -31.93 13.46
N GLU A 175 -20.92 -32.11 12.31
CA GLU A 175 -20.35 -32.80 11.14
C GLU A 175 -19.22 -32.00 10.49
N GLU A 176 -19.39 -30.68 10.33
CA GLU A 176 -18.34 -29.79 9.83
C GLU A 176 -17.11 -29.78 10.77
N GLU A 177 -17.32 -29.82 12.09
CA GLU A 177 -16.23 -29.93 13.09
C GLU A 177 -15.43 -31.23 12.95
N GLN A 178 -16.06 -32.31 12.47
CA GLN A 178 -15.41 -33.59 12.20
C GLN A 178 -14.77 -33.65 10.79
N GLY A 179 -14.85 -32.57 10.01
CA GLY A 179 -14.32 -32.48 8.65
C GLY A 179 -15.23 -33.09 7.59
N HIS A 180 -16.48 -33.38 7.92
CA HIS A 180 -17.50 -33.86 6.97
C HIS A 180 -18.37 -32.72 6.44
N ILE A 181 -19.12 -32.96 5.37
CA ILE A 181 -19.97 -31.94 4.73
C ILE A 181 -21.35 -31.94 5.39
N GLY A 182 -21.66 -30.91 6.18
CA GLY A 182 -22.93 -30.76 6.91
C GLY A 182 -24.16 -30.43 6.05
N PHE A 183 -24.03 -30.31 4.72
CA PHE A 183 -25.08 -29.82 3.81
C PHE A 183 -26.45 -30.48 3.99
N ALA A 184 -26.49 -31.82 4.10
CA ALA A 184 -27.77 -32.55 4.20
C ALA A 184 -28.55 -32.19 5.47
N TRP A 185 -27.83 -31.86 6.55
CA TRP A 185 -28.45 -31.41 7.79
C TRP A 185 -28.95 -29.97 7.69
N PHE A 186 -28.19 -29.07 7.05
CA PHE A 186 -28.66 -27.70 6.80
C PHE A 186 -29.86 -27.64 5.87
N GLU A 187 -29.95 -28.53 4.88
CA GLU A 187 -31.14 -28.66 4.03
C GLU A 187 -32.38 -29.06 4.83
N ARG A 188 -32.26 -30.08 5.69
CA ARG A 188 -33.34 -30.48 6.60
C ARG A 188 -33.70 -29.38 7.59
N ALA A 189 -32.71 -28.68 8.11
CA ALA A 189 -32.91 -27.55 9.01
C ALA A 189 -33.73 -26.44 8.32
N HIS A 190 -33.39 -26.11 7.07
CA HIS A 190 -34.07 -25.08 6.29
C HIS A 190 -35.50 -25.49 5.91
N GLN A 191 -35.75 -26.78 5.65
CA GLN A 191 -37.12 -27.29 5.43
C GLN A 191 -38.01 -27.14 6.66
N GLN A 192 -37.44 -27.21 7.87
CA GLN A 192 -38.19 -27.03 9.12
C GLN A 192 -38.36 -25.55 9.45
N ASP A 193 -37.28 -24.77 9.46
CA ASP A 193 -37.29 -23.35 9.83
C ASP A 193 -36.57 -22.49 8.77
N PRO A 194 -37.27 -22.11 7.68
CA PRO A 194 -36.71 -21.25 6.64
C PRO A 194 -36.44 -19.81 7.10
N ALA A 195 -37.08 -19.36 8.19
CA ALA A 195 -37.00 -17.99 8.67
C ALA A 195 -35.72 -17.70 9.47
N ASN A 196 -35.07 -18.76 9.95
CA ASN A 196 -33.84 -18.64 10.72
C ASN A 196 -32.65 -18.23 9.82
N PRO A 197 -31.99 -17.09 10.12
CA PRO A 197 -30.93 -16.57 9.26
C PRO A 197 -29.65 -17.41 9.31
N ASP A 198 -29.31 -18.05 10.43
CA ASP A 198 -28.14 -18.94 10.54
C ASP A 198 -28.29 -20.17 9.65
N ILE A 199 -29.49 -20.75 9.64
CA ILE A 199 -29.84 -21.90 8.80
C ILE A 199 -29.77 -21.50 7.32
N ALA A 200 -30.39 -20.37 6.97
CA ALA A 200 -30.38 -19.85 5.60
C ALA A 200 -28.95 -19.54 5.12
N PHE A 201 -28.09 -18.99 5.98
CA PHE A 201 -26.69 -18.72 5.67
C PHE A 201 -25.91 -20.00 5.37
N ARG A 202 -25.93 -21.00 6.27
CA ARG A 202 -25.19 -22.26 6.10
C ARG A 202 -25.69 -23.07 4.90
N PHE A 203 -27.01 -23.20 4.77
CA PHE A 203 -27.61 -23.90 3.64
C PHE A 203 -27.33 -23.20 2.32
N GLY A 204 -27.47 -21.87 2.29
CA GLY A 204 -27.20 -21.04 1.12
C GLY A 204 -25.74 -21.11 0.66
N LYS A 205 -24.78 -21.08 1.59
CA LYS A 205 -23.35 -21.27 1.29
C LYS A 205 -23.10 -22.64 0.66
N GLY A 206 -23.63 -23.70 1.26
CA GLY A 206 -23.51 -25.05 0.71
C GLY A 206 -24.18 -25.23 -0.66
N LEU A 207 -25.23 -24.45 -0.98
CA LEU A 207 -25.82 -24.41 -2.33
C LEU A 207 -24.88 -23.74 -3.34
N LEU A 208 -24.15 -22.69 -2.95
CA LEU A 208 -23.12 -22.08 -3.81
C LEU A 208 -21.99 -23.05 -4.10
N ASP A 209 -21.51 -23.78 -3.10
CA ASP A 209 -20.45 -24.79 -3.26
C ASP A 209 -20.86 -25.91 -4.23
N LYS A 210 -22.16 -26.22 -4.31
CA LYS A 210 -22.74 -27.17 -5.29
C LYS A 210 -23.03 -26.55 -6.67
N GLY A 211 -22.88 -25.24 -6.83
CA GLY A 211 -23.22 -24.53 -8.07
C GLY A 211 -24.71 -24.27 -8.26
N GLU A 212 -25.56 -24.46 -7.24
CA GLU A 212 -27.00 -24.19 -7.30
C GLU A 212 -27.33 -22.71 -7.03
N VAL A 213 -26.77 -21.85 -7.88
CA VAL A 213 -26.69 -20.39 -7.69
C VAL A 213 -28.07 -19.72 -7.47
N GLU A 214 -29.04 -19.95 -8.36
CA GLU A 214 -30.36 -19.29 -8.26
C GLU A 214 -31.14 -19.69 -6.99
N ARG A 215 -30.95 -20.93 -6.52
CA ARG A 215 -31.52 -21.36 -5.24
C ARG A 215 -30.80 -20.68 -4.08
N ALA A 216 -29.47 -20.60 -4.12
CA ALA A 216 -28.68 -19.92 -3.10
C ALA A 216 -29.10 -18.44 -2.95
N VAL A 217 -29.28 -17.71 -4.06
CA VAL A 217 -29.76 -16.32 -4.04
C VAL A 217 -31.11 -16.19 -3.34
N LYS A 218 -32.06 -17.10 -3.63
CA LYS A 218 -33.40 -17.09 -3.00
C LYS A 218 -33.32 -17.36 -1.50
N VAL A 219 -32.53 -18.34 -1.09
CA VAL A 219 -32.37 -18.74 0.32
C VAL A 219 -31.64 -17.66 1.13
N LEU A 220 -30.60 -17.06 0.57
CA LEU A 220 -29.76 -16.09 1.27
C LEU A 220 -30.36 -14.68 1.33
N LYS A 221 -31.27 -14.32 0.41
CA LYS A 221 -31.85 -12.98 0.33
C LYS A 221 -32.47 -12.48 1.64
N PRO A 222 -33.33 -13.22 2.36
CA PRO A 222 -33.91 -12.75 3.61
C PRO A 222 -32.85 -12.50 4.69
N ALA A 223 -31.85 -13.38 4.79
CA ALA A 223 -30.77 -13.27 5.77
C ALA A 223 -29.80 -12.12 5.46
N GLY A 224 -29.47 -11.90 4.17
CA GLY A 224 -28.56 -10.85 3.73
C GLY A 224 -29.18 -9.45 3.68
N THR A 225 -30.48 -9.33 3.41
CA THR A 225 -31.14 -8.01 3.27
C THR A 225 -31.75 -7.47 4.56
N ALA A 226 -31.71 -8.24 5.66
CA ALA A 226 -32.21 -7.77 6.94
C ALA A 226 -31.44 -6.53 7.45
N GLU A 227 -32.16 -5.62 8.11
CA GLU A 227 -31.60 -4.35 8.62
C GLU A 227 -30.41 -4.57 9.56
N LYS A 228 -30.50 -5.62 10.40
CA LYS A 228 -29.45 -6.06 11.33
C LYS A 228 -28.70 -7.31 10.86
N ALA A 229 -28.66 -7.58 9.56
CA ALA A 229 -27.92 -8.72 9.02
C ALA A 229 -26.43 -8.63 9.37
N LEU A 230 -25.85 -9.77 9.78
CA LEU A 230 -24.42 -9.87 10.03
C LEU A 230 -23.62 -9.65 8.73
N PRO A 231 -22.39 -9.11 8.81
CA PRO A 231 -21.54 -8.88 7.63
C PRO A 231 -21.36 -10.14 6.78
N ASP A 232 -21.10 -11.28 7.42
CA ASP A 232 -20.88 -12.56 6.73
C ASP A 232 -22.11 -13.03 5.94
N TYR A 233 -23.32 -12.73 6.43
CA TYR A 233 -24.56 -13.10 5.74
C TYR A 233 -24.80 -12.23 4.51
N ARG A 234 -24.56 -10.92 4.65
CA ARG A 234 -24.61 -9.97 3.52
C ARG A 234 -23.58 -10.33 2.46
N GLU A 235 -22.39 -10.72 2.88
CA GLU A 235 -21.33 -11.15 1.98
C GLU A 235 -21.70 -12.44 1.24
N ALA A 236 -22.16 -13.48 1.93
CA ALA A 236 -22.61 -14.71 1.27
C ALA A 236 -23.74 -14.45 0.28
N TYR A 237 -24.70 -13.58 0.64
CA TYR A 237 -25.75 -13.16 -0.30
C TYR A 237 -25.19 -12.40 -1.51
N GLY A 238 -24.25 -11.48 -1.29
CA GLY A 238 -23.58 -10.76 -2.36
C GLY A 238 -22.76 -11.67 -3.28
N MET A 239 -22.07 -12.66 -2.73
CA MET A 239 -21.36 -13.68 -3.50
C MET A 239 -22.31 -14.54 -4.33
N ALA A 240 -23.48 -14.88 -3.78
CA ALA A 240 -24.52 -15.56 -4.55
C ALA A 240 -25.00 -14.70 -5.73
N LEU A 241 -25.14 -13.39 -5.54
CA LEU A 241 -25.51 -12.46 -6.62
C LEU A 241 -24.41 -12.32 -7.68
N ILE A 242 -23.13 -12.33 -7.29
CA ILE A 242 -22.00 -12.36 -8.24
C ILE A 242 -22.05 -13.63 -9.08
N ALA A 243 -22.19 -14.80 -8.43
CA ALA A 243 -22.29 -16.08 -9.13
C ALA A 243 -23.52 -16.16 -10.06
N ALA A 244 -24.59 -15.38 -9.76
CA ALA A 244 -25.80 -15.30 -10.57
C ALA A 244 -25.71 -14.27 -11.72
N HIS A 245 -24.53 -13.66 -11.93
CA HIS A 245 -24.32 -12.56 -12.89
C HIS A 245 -25.22 -11.34 -12.65
N ARG A 246 -25.54 -11.05 -11.38
CA ARG A 246 -26.36 -9.91 -10.95
C ARG A 246 -25.50 -8.82 -10.32
N GLY A 247 -24.46 -8.39 -11.04
CA GLY A 247 -23.43 -7.46 -10.57
C GLY A 247 -23.98 -6.16 -9.96
N ALA A 248 -24.97 -5.52 -10.59
CA ALA A 248 -25.54 -4.27 -10.08
C ALA A 248 -26.28 -4.41 -8.72
N GLU A 249 -26.88 -5.58 -8.46
CA GLU A 249 -27.47 -5.88 -7.16
C GLU A 249 -26.40 -6.24 -6.13
N ALA A 250 -25.40 -7.03 -6.54
CA ALA A 250 -24.26 -7.38 -5.70
C ALA A 250 -23.52 -6.12 -5.22
N TYR A 251 -23.31 -5.14 -6.10
CA TYR A 251 -22.67 -3.86 -5.77
C TYR A 251 -23.37 -3.13 -4.62
N LYS A 252 -24.70 -3.06 -4.63
CA LYS A 252 -25.47 -2.36 -3.58
C LYS A 252 -25.31 -3.02 -2.20
N VAL A 253 -25.15 -4.35 -2.17
CA VAL A 253 -25.01 -5.13 -0.93
C VAL A 253 -23.56 -5.12 -0.43
N LEU A 254 -22.60 -5.32 -1.33
CA LEU A 254 -21.20 -5.54 -1.00
C LEU A 254 -20.37 -4.27 -0.89
N ALA A 255 -20.66 -3.22 -1.67
CA ALA A 255 -19.86 -1.99 -1.65
C ALA A 255 -19.76 -1.35 -0.25
N PRO A 256 -20.86 -1.23 0.54
CA PRO A 256 -20.77 -0.70 1.90
C PRO A 256 -19.92 -1.56 2.85
N LEU A 257 -19.87 -2.88 2.64
CA LEU A 257 -19.05 -3.78 3.46
C LEU A 257 -17.56 -3.57 3.18
N TYR A 258 -17.19 -3.48 1.91
CA TYR A 258 -15.80 -3.33 1.49
C TYR A 258 -15.21 -1.95 1.80
N GLU A 259 -16.04 -0.89 1.84
CA GLU A 259 -15.62 0.43 2.34
C GLU A 259 -15.04 0.38 3.76
N HIS A 260 -15.49 -0.57 4.59
CA HIS A 260 -15.08 -0.71 5.98
C HIS A 260 -14.11 -1.88 6.22
N ALA A 261 -13.88 -2.74 5.22
CA ALA A 261 -13.10 -3.97 5.33
C ALA A 261 -11.98 -4.06 4.26
N PRO A 262 -10.81 -3.42 4.48
CA PRO A 262 -9.75 -3.28 3.47
C PRO A 262 -8.96 -4.57 3.13
N ALA A 263 -9.21 -5.67 3.84
CA ALA A 263 -8.42 -6.91 3.73
C ALA A 263 -8.93 -7.91 2.68
N LYS A 264 -10.08 -7.65 2.04
CA LYS A 264 -10.80 -8.60 1.18
C LYS A 264 -10.60 -8.33 -0.32
N LEU A 265 -9.34 -8.37 -0.77
CA LEU A 265 -8.99 -8.02 -2.16
C LEU A 265 -9.54 -9.02 -3.18
N GLU A 266 -9.55 -10.32 -2.88
CA GLU A 266 -10.04 -11.36 -3.80
C GLU A 266 -11.54 -11.20 -4.07
N GLU A 267 -12.32 -10.94 -3.01
CA GLU A 267 -13.74 -10.70 -3.09
C GLU A 267 -14.08 -9.41 -3.84
N MET A 268 -13.27 -8.35 -3.65
CA MET A 268 -13.37 -7.13 -4.42
C MET A 268 -13.06 -7.37 -5.91
N ALA A 269 -12.12 -8.28 -6.24
CA ALA A 269 -11.80 -8.66 -7.62
C ALA A 269 -12.99 -9.29 -8.31
N LEU A 270 -13.65 -10.23 -7.63
CA LEU A 270 -14.83 -10.92 -8.15
C LEU A 270 -15.96 -9.92 -8.45
N LEU A 271 -16.21 -8.97 -7.54
CA LEU A 271 -17.21 -7.93 -7.76
C LEU A 271 -16.85 -6.99 -8.92
N LEU A 272 -15.60 -6.50 -8.97
CA LEU A 272 -15.15 -5.62 -10.05
C LEU A 272 -15.18 -6.33 -11.41
N GLY A 273 -14.70 -7.58 -11.48
CA GLY A 273 -14.74 -8.38 -12.70
C GLY A 273 -16.16 -8.60 -13.20
N GLU A 274 -17.09 -8.94 -12.32
CA GLU A 274 -18.51 -9.12 -12.67
C GLU A 274 -19.17 -7.82 -13.12
N LEU A 275 -18.87 -6.68 -12.48
CA LEU A 275 -19.37 -5.37 -12.92
C LEU A 275 -18.85 -4.98 -14.30
N LEU A 276 -17.59 -5.28 -14.60
CA LEU A 276 -17.01 -5.04 -15.92
C LEU A 276 -17.61 -5.97 -16.98
N HIS A 277 -17.82 -7.25 -16.64
CA HIS A 277 -18.46 -8.22 -17.53
C HIS A 277 -19.91 -7.86 -17.84
N GLY A 278 -20.68 -7.45 -16.82
CA GLY A 278 -22.08 -7.01 -16.95
C GLY A 278 -22.27 -5.61 -17.53
N GLN A 279 -21.21 -4.98 -18.07
CA GLN A 279 -21.21 -3.62 -18.63
C GLN A 279 -21.69 -2.54 -17.66
N HIS A 280 -21.59 -2.77 -16.34
CA HIS A 280 -21.89 -1.81 -15.29
C HIS A 280 -20.69 -0.92 -14.98
N HIS A 281 -20.09 -0.34 -16.02
CA HIS A 281 -18.79 0.32 -15.95
C HIS A 281 -18.74 1.52 -14.99
N GLN A 282 -19.83 2.29 -14.89
CA GLN A 282 -19.88 3.41 -13.95
C GLN A 282 -19.75 2.95 -12.49
N GLN A 283 -20.43 1.86 -12.11
CA GLN A 283 -20.35 1.30 -10.77
C GLN A 283 -18.97 0.68 -10.50
N ALA A 284 -18.38 0.03 -11.50
CA ALA A 284 -17.01 -0.48 -11.41
C ALA A 284 -16.00 0.65 -11.16
N LEU A 285 -16.13 1.78 -11.88
CA LEU A 285 -15.26 2.95 -11.71
C LEU A 285 -15.42 3.60 -10.33
N GLU A 286 -16.67 3.77 -9.87
CA GLU A 286 -16.94 4.30 -8.52
C GLU A 286 -16.34 3.42 -7.43
N LEU A 287 -16.47 2.09 -7.57
CA LEU A 287 -15.85 1.12 -6.66
C LEU A 287 -14.33 1.24 -6.68
N ALA A 288 -13.71 1.23 -7.87
CA ALA A 288 -12.27 1.27 -8.03
C ALA A 288 -11.66 2.54 -7.39
N ARG A 289 -12.30 3.70 -7.54
CA ARG A 289 -11.85 4.97 -6.92
C ARG A 289 -11.95 4.94 -5.40
N LYS A 290 -13.04 4.41 -4.85
CA LYS A 290 -13.21 4.28 -3.39
C LYS A 290 -12.14 3.35 -2.80
N LEU A 291 -11.87 2.23 -3.48
CA LEU A 291 -10.85 1.28 -3.07
C LEU A 291 -9.43 1.87 -3.20
N GLU A 292 -9.12 2.63 -4.25
CA GLU A 292 -7.83 3.31 -4.38
C GLU A 292 -7.57 4.23 -3.18
N ALA A 293 -8.54 5.10 -2.84
CA ALA A 293 -8.42 6.04 -1.74
C ALA A 293 -8.18 5.33 -0.39
N GLN A 294 -8.82 4.17 -0.19
CA GLN A 294 -8.64 3.35 1.01
C GLN A 294 -7.26 2.67 1.04
N GLN A 295 -6.84 2.04 -0.05
CA GLN A 295 -5.54 1.35 -0.13
C GLN A 295 -4.36 2.34 -0.08
N GLN A 296 -4.56 3.56 -0.59
CA GLN A 296 -3.59 4.64 -0.46
C GLN A 296 -3.37 5.05 1.01
N ARG A 297 -4.45 5.16 1.81
CA ARG A 297 -4.32 5.44 3.27
C ARG A 297 -3.57 4.33 4.01
N LEU A 298 -3.67 3.09 3.54
CA LEU A 298 -3.02 1.92 4.13
C LEU A 298 -1.59 1.68 3.62
N GLY A 299 -1.10 2.51 2.69
CA GLY A 299 0.23 2.35 2.09
C GLY A 299 0.37 1.18 1.10
N ARG A 300 -0.72 0.49 0.76
CA ARG A 300 -0.74 -0.69 -0.14
C ARG A 300 -1.06 -0.34 -1.61
N ARG A 301 -0.82 0.92 -2.00
CA ARG A 301 -1.14 1.42 -3.35
C ARG A 301 -0.53 0.59 -4.48
N LYS A 302 0.70 0.09 -4.31
CA LYS A 302 1.39 -0.72 -5.34
C LYS A 302 0.70 -2.07 -5.59
N GLU A 303 0.27 -2.76 -4.53
CA GLU A 303 -0.45 -4.03 -4.62
C GLU A 303 -1.81 -3.82 -5.31
N PHE A 304 -2.50 -2.74 -4.95
CA PHE A 304 -3.78 -2.38 -5.56
C PHE A 304 -3.69 -2.07 -7.06
N ILE A 305 -2.59 -1.44 -7.51
CA ILE A 305 -2.37 -1.16 -8.94
C ILE A 305 -2.16 -2.45 -9.73
N THR A 306 -1.34 -3.37 -9.21
CA THR A 306 -1.13 -4.70 -9.81
C THR A 306 -2.46 -5.47 -9.87
N PHE A 307 -3.23 -5.42 -8.79
CA PHE A 307 -4.57 -5.99 -8.72
C PHE A 307 -5.53 -5.44 -9.80
N LEU A 308 -5.64 -4.12 -9.94
CA LEU A 308 -6.53 -3.50 -10.94
C LEU A 308 -6.11 -3.84 -12.37
N ARG A 309 -4.80 -3.92 -12.63
CA ARG A 309 -4.26 -4.38 -13.91
C ARG A 309 -4.75 -5.79 -14.22
N ASP A 310 -4.59 -6.73 -13.30
CA ASP A 310 -4.96 -8.14 -13.51
C ASP A 310 -6.47 -8.30 -13.77
N VAL A 311 -7.31 -7.60 -12.99
CA VAL A 311 -8.77 -7.57 -13.20
C VAL A 311 -9.13 -6.99 -14.58
N SER A 312 -8.45 -5.92 -15.02
CA SER A 312 -8.70 -5.29 -16.32
C SER A 312 -8.22 -6.12 -17.52
N HIS A 313 -7.22 -6.99 -17.33
CA HIS A 313 -6.80 -7.92 -18.37
C HIS A 313 -7.81 -9.06 -18.53
N ALA A 314 -8.33 -9.58 -17.41
CA ALA A 314 -9.35 -10.63 -17.43
C ALA A 314 -10.69 -10.14 -17.97
N HIS A 315 -11.08 -8.90 -17.63
CA HIS A 315 -12.35 -8.31 -18.00
C HIS A 315 -12.11 -6.93 -18.65
N PRO A 316 -12.22 -6.82 -20.00
CA PRO A 316 -11.89 -5.59 -20.70
C PRO A 316 -12.84 -4.45 -20.31
N PRO A 317 -12.32 -3.33 -19.78
CA PRO A 317 -13.15 -2.22 -19.31
C PRO A 317 -13.49 -1.20 -20.42
N ASP A 318 -14.37 -0.24 -20.11
CA ASP A 318 -14.76 0.82 -21.03
C ASP A 318 -13.73 1.97 -21.09
N ALA A 319 -13.91 2.92 -22.02
CA ALA A 319 -13.00 4.04 -22.18
C ALA A 319 -12.81 4.90 -20.92
N PRO A 320 -13.88 5.34 -20.19
CA PRO A 320 -13.73 6.03 -18.92
C PRO A 320 -12.89 5.30 -17.87
N PHE A 321 -13.05 3.99 -17.75
CA PHE A 321 -12.27 3.20 -16.80
C PHE A 321 -10.82 3.02 -17.27
N LEU A 322 -10.58 2.84 -18.56
CA LEU A 322 -9.22 2.85 -19.14
C LEU A 322 -8.52 4.20 -18.90
N GLU A 323 -9.20 5.33 -19.08
CA GLU A 323 -8.63 6.66 -18.79
C GLU A 323 -8.23 6.81 -17.32
N TYR A 324 -9.03 6.25 -16.40
CA TYR A 324 -8.67 6.17 -14.99
C TYR A 324 -7.43 5.29 -14.74
N LEU A 325 -7.36 4.09 -15.34
CA LEU A 325 -6.19 3.22 -15.24
C LEU A 325 -4.92 3.89 -15.79
N ILE A 326 -5.03 4.59 -16.91
CA ILE A 326 -3.93 5.33 -17.53
C ILE A 326 -3.39 6.41 -16.57
N ALA A 327 -4.28 7.20 -15.95
CA ALA A 327 -3.87 8.19 -14.95
C ALA A 327 -3.19 7.52 -13.73
N LEU A 328 -3.74 6.39 -13.29
CA LEU A 328 -3.21 5.61 -12.18
C LEU A 328 -1.81 5.04 -12.48
N PHE A 329 -1.63 4.37 -13.62
CA PHE A 329 -0.35 3.80 -14.05
C PHE A 329 0.72 4.87 -14.28
N ASN A 330 0.35 6.00 -14.87
CA ASN A 330 1.26 7.15 -15.03
C ASN A 330 1.73 7.66 -13.67
N SER A 331 0.81 7.88 -12.72
CA SER A 331 1.16 8.34 -11.37
C SER A 331 2.01 7.34 -10.56
N ALA A 332 2.07 6.09 -11.00
CA ALA A 332 2.85 5.02 -10.39
C ALA A 332 4.10 4.64 -11.19
N ASN A 333 4.39 5.38 -12.27
CA ASN A 333 5.52 5.16 -13.17
C ASN A 333 5.58 3.72 -13.74
N ARG A 334 4.41 3.16 -14.10
CA ARG A 334 4.25 1.85 -14.71
C ARG A 334 4.11 2.00 -16.23
N GLU A 335 5.22 2.30 -16.91
CA GLU A 335 5.27 2.67 -18.33
C GLU A 335 4.70 1.58 -19.26
N HIS A 336 5.00 0.31 -19.01
CA HIS A 336 4.47 -0.80 -19.81
C HIS A 336 2.94 -0.91 -19.70
N ASP A 337 2.41 -0.95 -18.46
CA ASP A 337 0.97 -1.06 -18.23
C ASP A 337 0.22 0.20 -18.71
N TYR A 338 0.88 1.37 -18.66
CA TYR A 338 0.39 2.62 -19.23
C TYR A 338 0.24 2.55 -20.75
N CYS A 339 1.28 2.09 -21.47
CA CYS A 339 1.24 1.93 -22.92
C CYS A 339 0.21 0.88 -23.36
N ASP A 340 0.11 -0.23 -22.64
CA ASP A 340 -0.89 -1.28 -22.90
C ASP A 340 -2.32 -0.76 -22.74
N ALA A 341 -2.58 0.03 -21.68
CA ALA A 341 -3.88 0.66 -21.47
C ALA A 341 -4.22 1.69 -22.56
N LEU A 342 -3.23 2.46 -23.04
CA LEU A 342 -3.40 3.40 -24.16
C LEU A 342 -3.70 2.69 -25.48
N ILE A 343 -3.04 1.57 -25.76
CA ILE A 343 -3.35 0.74 -26.94
C ILE A 343 -4.81 0.26 -26.88
N ARG A 344 -5.24 -0.28 -25.75
CA ARG A 344 -6.62 -0.76 -25.56
C ARG A 344 -7.63 0.38 -25.72
N LEU A 345 -7.29 1.56 -25.20
CA LEU A 345 -8.11 2.77 -25.38
C LEU A 345 -8.19 3.19 -26.85
N PHE A 346 -7.07 3.14 -27.59
CA PHE A 346 -7.04 3.37 -29.04
C PHE A 346 -8.00 2.43 -29.77
N GLU A 347 -7.92 1.12 -29.51
CA GLU A 347 -8.75 0.11 -30.18
C GLU A 347 -10.25 0.35 -29.94
N LEU A 348 -10.62 0.65 -28.69
CA LEU A 348 -12.00 0.93 -28.30
C LEU A 348 -12.51 2.24 -28.94
N ARG A 349 -11.71 3.33 -28.88
CA ARG A 349 -12.07 4.63 -29.47
C ARG A 349 -12.18 4.53 -31.00
N PHE A 350 -11.26 3.81 -31.64
CA PHE A 350 -11.29 3.56 -33.08
C PHE A 350 -12.54 2.77 -33.49
N ALA A 351 -12.89 1.72 -32.76
CA ALA A 351 -14.11 0.95 -32.99
C ALA A 351 -15.38 1.79 -32.82
N SER A 352 -15.38 2.75 -31.91
CA SER A 352 -16.49 3.70 -31.71
C SER A 352 -16.59 4.82 -32.75
N GLY A 353 -15.60 4.93 -33.66
CA GLY A 353 -15.55 5.98 -34.69
C GLY A 353 -14.95 7.31 -34.24
N ASP A 354 -14.47 7.42 -32.99
CA ASP A 354 -13.81 8.62 -32.46
C ASP A 354 -12.31 8.61 -32.82
N PHE A 355 -12.02 8.89 -34.09
CA PHE A 355 -10.67 8.80 -34.64
C PHE A 355 -9.71 9.85 -34.07
N ILE A 356 -10.23 11.00 -33.62
CA ILE A 356 -9.41 12.07 -33.02
C ILE A 356 -8.86 11.60 -31.68
N ARG A 357 -9.73 11.11 -30.78
CA ARG A 357 -9.28 10.60 -29.47
C ARG A 357 -8.50 9.29 -29.58
N ALA A 358 -8.78 8.48 -30.60
CA ALA A 358 -7.93 7.33 -30.91
C ALA A 358 -6.50 7.81 -31.26
N ALA A 359 -6.36 8.80 -32.14
CA ALA A 359 -5.05 9.36 -32.46
C ALA A 359 -4.34 9.95 -31.23
N ASP A 360 -5.05 10.61 -30.31
CA ASP A 360 -4.48 11.10 -29.04
C ASP A 360 -3.87 9.95 -28.22
N ALA A 361 -4.57 8.82 -28.11
CA ALA A 361 -4.10 7.66 -27.35
C ALA A 361 -2.87 7.02 -28.01
N LEU A 362 -2.86 6.93 -29.34
CA LEU A 362 -1.73 6.41 -30.10
C LEU A 362 -0.49 7.31 -30.01
N ASP A 363 -0.69 8.63 -30.13
CA ASP A 363 0.37 9.63 -30.02
C ASP A 363 1.04 9.58 -28.64
N ARG A 364 0.24 9.53 -27.57
CA ARG A 364 0.72 9.38 -26.20
C ARG A 364 1.45 8.06 -25.95
N ALA A 365 1.09 6.98 -26.66
CA ALA A 365 1.81 5.72 -26.57
C ALA A 365 3.16 5.81 -27.30
N ALA A 366 3.18 6.43 -28.48
CA ALA A 366 4.39 6.67 -29.26
C ALA A 366 5.37 7.64 -28.56
N GLU A 367 4.88 8.59 -27.76
CA GLU A 367 5.72 9.46 -26.93
C GLU A 367 6.49 8.71 -25.84
N VAL A 368 5.91 7.64 -25.28
CA VAL A 368 6.51 6.87 -24.19
C VAL A 368 7.38 5.73 -24.72
N ASP A 369 6.90 5.00 -25.72
CA ASP A 369 7.64 3.93 -26.38
C ASP A 369 7.39 3.94 -27.90
N PRO A 370 8.27 4.61 -28.67
CA PRO A 370 8.19 4.65 -30.13
C PRO A 370 8.34 3.28 -30.81
N TYR A 371 9.00 2.31 -30.17
CA TYR A 371 9.33 0.99 -30.75
C TYR A 371 8.29 -0.08 -30.42
N LEU A 372 7.23 0.29 -29.70
CA LEU A 372 6.16 -0.61 -29.31
C LEU A 372 5.52 -1.25 -30.56
N GLN A 373 5.51 -2.59 -30.58
CA GLN A 373 5.12 -3.34 -31.78
C GLN A 373 3.68 -3.02 -32.21
N GLY A 374 3.52 -2.77 -33.51
CA GLY A 374 2.21 -2.55 -34.13
C GLY A 374 1.68 -1.11 -34.07
N LEU A 375 2.42 -0.14 -33.50
CA LEU A 375 2.04 1.28 -33.55
C LEU A 375 1.96 1.80 -35.00
N ALA A 376 2.92 1.46 -35.86
CA ALA A 376 2.91 1.85 -37.28
C ALA A 376 1.66 1.33 -38.01
N LYS A 377 1.28 0.07 -37.74
CA LYS A 377 0.08 -0.55 -38.32
C LYS A 377 -1.20 0.15 -37.83
N LYS A 378 -1.24 0.55 -36.56
CA LYS A 378 -2.35 1.33 -35.96
C LYS A 378 -2.40 2.76 -36.48
N LEU A 379 -1.26 3.38 -36.79
CA LEU A 379 -1.20 4.69 -37.43
C LEU A 379 -1.78 4.62 -38.85
N GLU A 380 -1.40 3.63 -39.66
CA GLU A 380 -1.99 3.42 -41.00
C GLU A 380 -3.51 3.25 -40.96
N MET A 381 -4.07 2.64 -39.91
CA MET A 381 -5.53 2.55 -39.73
C MET A 381 -6.23 3.92 -39.61
N LEU A 382 -5.51 4.95 -39.16
CA LEU A 382 -5.98 6.33 -39.05
C LEU A 382 -5.77 7.15 -40.33
N ARG A 383 -5.14 6.58 -41.36
CA ARG A 383 -4.83 7.29 -42.61
C ARG A 383 -6.11 7.76 -43.30
N GLY A 384 -6.17 9.07 -43.61
CA GLY A 384 -7.34 9.72 -44.20
C GLY A 384 -8.52 9.92 -43.25
N LYS A 385 -8.41 9.55 -41.96
CA LYS A 385 -9.46 9.71 -40.94
C LYS A 385 -9.17 10.82 -39.93
N ILE A 386 -7.93 11.30 -39.88
CA ILE A 386 -7.47 12.39 -39.03
C ILE A 386 -6.75 13.46 -39.87
N ASP A 387 -6.52 14.63 -39.27
CA ASP A 387 -5.80 15.73 -39.91
C ASP A 387 -4.42 15.29 -40.43
N GLY A 388 -4.07 15.72 -41.65
CA GLY A 388 -2.85 15.31 -42.33
C GLY A 388 -1.55 15.79 -41.68
N ASN A 389 -1.57 16.94 -40.98
CA ASN A 389 -0.41 17.41 -40.21
C ASN A 389 -0.24 16.55 -38.96
N ARG A 390 -1.35 16.16 -38.32
CA ARG A 390 -1.33 15.30 -37.14
C ARG A 390 -0.87 13.87 -37.46
N TYR A 391 -1.34 13.30 -38.57
CA TYR A 391 -0.86 12.01 -39.08
C TYR A 391 0.66 12.03 -39.31
N ARG A 392 1.17 13.09 -39.97
CA ARG A 392 2.61 13.27 -40.21
C ARG A 392 3.40 13.46 -38.93
N ALA A 393 2.89 14.18 -37.93
CA ALA A 393 3.58 14.36 -36.66
C ALA A 393 3.78 13.04 -35.90
N ILE A 394 2.72 12.23 -35.78
CA ILE A 394 2.80 10.89 -35.16
C ILE A 394 3.69 9.98 -36.00
N GLY A 395 3.56 10.03 -37.33
CA GLY A 395 4.38 9.30 -38.29
C GLY A 395 5.86 9.61 -38.13
N ASN A 396 6.26 10.87 -38.04
CA ASN A 396 7.65 11.27 -37.87
C ASN A 396 8.24 10.71 -36.57
N ARG A 397 7.50 10.70 -35.46
CA ARG A 397 7.95 10.10 -34.19
C ARG A 397 8.21 8.60 -34.31
N LEU A 398 7.37 7.88 -35.04
CA LEU A 398 7.55 6.46 -35.33
C LEU A 398 8.65 6.20 -36.38
N HIS A 399 8.79 7.07 -37.38
CA HIS A 399 9.79 6.91 -38.45
C HIS A 399 11.20 7.28 -38.01
N SER A 400 11.37 8.24 -37.09
CA SER A 400 12.66 8.46 -36.42
C SER A 400 13.17 7.17 -35.75
N ALA A 401 12.26 6.37 -35.19
CA ALA A 401 12.55 5.06 -34.61
C ALA A 401 12.73 3.94 -35.68
N GLU A 402 11.98 3.96 -36.80
CA GLU A 402 12.18 3.00 -37.89
C GLU A 402 13.47 3.25 -38.70
N THR A 403 13.92 4.50 -38.81
CA THR A 403 15.16 4.85 -39.53
C THR A 403 16.38 4.32 -38.78
N GLU A 404 16.36 4.29 -37.45
CA GLU A 404 17.37 3.58 -36.63
C GLU A 404 17.27 2.05 -36.73
N SER A 405 16.11 1.49 -37.12
CA SER A 405 15.93 0.04 -37.32
C SER A 405 16.23 -0.45 -38.75
N ARG A 406 16.24 0.45 -39.74
CA ARG A 406 16.41 0.15 -41.17
C ARG A 406 17.86 0.04 -41.64
N ASP A 407 18.84 0.39 -40.80
CA ASP A 407 20.26 0.17 -41.10
C ASP A 407 20.66 -1.33 -41.07
N TYR A 408 19.69 -2.25 -40.92
CA TYR A 408 19.85 -3.71 -40.92
C TYR A 408 19.08 -4.49 -42.01
N GLU A 409 18.75 -3.90 -43.17
CA GLU A 409 18.32 -4.67 -44.35
C GLU A 409 19.11 -4.34 -45.64
N GLU A 410 19.65 -5.38 -46.27
CA GLU A 410 20.45 -5.35 -47.52
C GLU A 410 19.60 -5.08 -48.79
N PRO A 411 20.23 -4.62 -49.90
CA PRO A 411 19.59 -3.75 -50.89
C PRO A 411 18.94 -4.48 -52.09
N LYS A 412 17.85 -3.90 -52.63
CA LYS A 412 17.43 -4.10 -54.04
C LYS A 412 16.86 -2.83 -54.70
N GLN A 413 17.65 -2.35 -55.67
CA GLN A 413 17.39 -1.77 -57.00
C GLN A 413 16.22 -0.78 -57.27
N GLU A 414 16.67 0.42 -57.68
CA GLU A 414 16.26 1.31 -58.79
C GLU A 414 14.84 1.94 -58.86
N GLU A 415 14.82 3.27 -58.62
CA GLU A 415 14.19 4.44 -59.29
C GLU A 415 13.21 4.28 -60.49
N PRO A 416 12.35 5.28 -60.89
CA PRO A 416 12.53 6.74 -60.71
C PRO A 416 11.27 7.66 -60.51
N SER A 417 11.54 8.92 -60.08
CA SER A 417 10.91 10.21 -60.51
C SER A 417 9.44 10.52 -60.09
N LEU A 418 8.91 11.75 -59.90
CA LEU A 418 9.19 13.12 -60.35
C LEU A 418 8.63 14.16 -59.33
N GLU A 419 9.34 15.29 -59.19
CA GLU A 419 8.92 16.70 -59.20
C GLU A 419 7.73 17.25 -58.36
N GLY A 420 7.97 18.43 -57.75
CA GLY A 420 7.03 19.56 -57.86
C GLY A 420 6.65 20.32 -56.58
N ASP A 421 7.48 21.30 -56.19
CA ASP A 421 7.21 22.61 -55.57
C ASP A 421 6.09 22.80 -54.52
N THR A 422 6.47 23.37 -53.37
CA THR A 422 6.10 24.76 -53.01
C THR A 422 6.88 25.22 -51.76
N GLU A 423 7.77 26.21 -51.93
CA GLU A 423 8.38 26.97 -50.83
C GLU A 423 7.37 28.00 -50.29
N PRO A 424 6.93 27.83 -49.03
CA PRO A 424 6.86 28.95 -48.09
C PRO A 424 7.40 28.62 -46.68
N THR A 425 7.99 27.44 -46.46
CA THR A 425 8.41 26.96 -45.14
C THR A 425 9.67 27.65 -44.57
N VAL A 426 10.59 28.10 -45.43
CA VAL A 426 11.91 28.55 -44.99
C VAL A 426 11.86 29.88 -44.20
N LEU A 427 10.98 30.80 -44.56
CA LEU A 427 10.84 32.07 -43.83
C LEU A 427 10.18 31.85 -42.46
N GLU A 428 9.13 31.03 -42.39
CA GLU A 428 8.45 30.71 -41.13
C GLU A 428 9.38 29.96 -40.17
N ASP A 429 10.18 29.01 -40.68
CA ASP A 429 11.16 28.29 -39.88
C ASP A 429 12.25 29.21 -39.32
N LEU A 430 12.76 30.14 -40.13
CA LEU A 430 13.78 31.09 -39.68
C LEU A 430 13.23 32.09 -38.65
N LEU A 431 11.97 32.53 -38.81
CA LEU A 431 11.29 33.40 -37.84
C LEU A 431 11.06 32.68 -36.52
N LEU A 432 10.57 31.44 -36.56
CA LEU A 432 10.36 30.62 -35.38
C LEU A 432 11.68 30.32 -34.65
N GLN A 433 12.76 30.02 -35.38
CA GLN A 433 14.09 29.84 -34.81
C GLN A 433 14.58 31.11 -34.10
N ALA A 434 14.41 32.29 -34.72
CA ALA A 434 14.79 33.56 -34.11
C ALA A 434 13.97 33.85 -32.84
N GLU A 435 12.67 33.54 -32.85
CA GLU A 435 11.77 33.70 -31.69
C GLU A 435 12.16 32.76 -30.53
N ILE A 436 12.40 31.49 -30.82
CA ILE A 436 12.87 30.50 -29.85
C ILE A 436 14.20 30.97 -29.24
N PHE A 437 15.17 31.40 -30.04
CA PHE A 437 16.45 31.87 -29.51
C PHE A 437 16.32 33.10 -28.62
N LEU A 438 15.38 34.02 -28.92
CA LEU A 438 15.10 35.16 -28.04
C LEU A 438 14.40 34.74 -26.74
N GLN A 439 13.46 33.79 -26.78
CA GLN A 439 12.79 33.26 -25.58
C GLN A 439 13.78 32.60 -24.60
N TYR A 440 14.80 31.91 -25.13
CA TYR A 440 15.85 31.27 -24.33
C TYR A 440 17.07 32.16 -24.07
N SER A 441 16.96 33.49 -24.26
CA SER A 441 18.03 34.47 -24.02
C SER A 441 19.33 34.26 -24.83
N MET A 442 19.27 33.52 -25.95
CA MET A 442 20.40 33.25 -26.86
C MET A 442 20.51 34.32 -27.95
N ARG A 443 20.81 35.57 -27.56
CA ARG A 443 20.77 36.75 -28.45
C ARG A 443 21.69 36.69 -29.67
N SER A 444 22.89 36.12 -29.55
CA SER A 444 23.84 36.04 -30.67
C SER A 444 23.34 35.16 -31.81
N LYS A 445 22.77 33.99 -31.48
CA LYS A 445 22.16 33.07 -32.46
C LYS A 445 20.88 33.65 -33.06
N ALA A 446 20.06 34.34 -32.25
CA ALA A 446 18.87 35.03 -32.76
C ALA A 446 19.24 36.10 -33.80
N VAL A 447 20.26 36.91 -33.52
CA VAL A 447 20.79 37.92 -34.45
C VAL A 447 21.27 37.29 -35.76
N GLU A 448 22.02 36.20 -35.70
CA GLU A 448 22.49 35.50 -36.91
C GLU A 448 21.34 35.02 -37.80
N ARG A 449 20.24 34.53 -37.20
CA ARG A 449 19.04 34.11 -37.94
C ARG A 449 18.30 35.31 -38.53
N LEU A 450 18.17 36.40 -37.79
CA LEU A 450 17.53 37.63 -38.28
C LEU A 450 18.34 38.31 -39.40
N GLU A 451 19.67 38.30 -39.34
CA GLU A 451 20.54 38.77 -40.43
C GLU A 451 20.42 37.88 -41.67
N ARG A 452 20.30 36.56 -41.46
CA ARG A 452 20.07 35.60 -42.55
C ARG A 452 18.71 35.83 -43.21
N ILE A 453 17.67 36.16 -42.44
CA ILE A 453 16.36 36.55 -42.97
C ILE A 453 16.48 37.84 -43.80
N GLN A 454 17.15 38.89 -43.30
CA GLN A 454 17.35 40.13 -44.06
C GLN A 454 18.15 39.93 -45.37
N LYS A 455 19.09 38.97 -45.40
CA LYS A 455 19.84 38.62 -46.61
C LYS A 455 19.04 37.81 -47.62
N LEU A 456 18.24 36.85 -47.14
CA LEU A 456 17.46 35.94 -48.01
C LEU A 456 16.15 36.58 -48.48
N PHE A 457 15.57 37.46 -47.68
CA PHE A 457 14.28 38.12 -47.92
C PHE A 457 14.39 39.65 -47.73
N PRO A 458 15.12 40.36 -48.63
CA PRO A 458 15.32 41.79 -48.51
C PRO A 458 14.01 42.58 -48.69
N GLY A 459 13.67 43.42 -47.71
CA GLY A 459 12.45 44.24 -47.69
C GLY A 459 11.23 43.59 -47.02
N GLU A 460 11.37 42.36 -46.51
CA GLU A 460 10.29 41.64 -45.83
C GLU A 460 9.98 42.20 -44.43
N ASP A 461 10.90 42.98 -43.85
CA ASP A 461 10.71 43.71 -42.59
C ASP A 461 9.64 44.81 -42.68
N GLN A 462 9.34 45.29 -43.90
CA GLN A 462 8.25 46.23 -44.16
C GLN A 462 6.88 45.53 -44.29
N ARG A 463 6.87 44.23 -44.62
CA ARG A 463 5.66 43.43 -44.87
C ARG A 463 5.27 42.55 -43.69
N ASN A 464 6.25 42.05 -42.94
CA ASN A 464 6.05 41.09 -41.87
C ASN A 464 6.23 41.74 -40.48
N GLU A 465 5.11 42.00 -39.82
CA GLU A 465 5.07 42.65 -38.51
C GLU A 465 5.80 41.85 -37.41
N ASN A 466 5.81 40.52 -37.53
CA ASN A 466 6.47 39.63 -36.57
C ASN A 466 8.00 39.73 -36.67
N LEU A 467 8.54 39.79 -37.90
CA LEU A 467 9.96 40.02 -38.14
C LEU A 467 10.42 41.36 -37.53
N ARG A 468 9.60 42.41 -37.66
CA ARG A 468 9.87 43.73 -37.07
C ARG A 468 9.94 43.67 -35.53
N GLN A 469 9.02 42.95 -34.88
CA GLN A 469 9.04 42.75 -33.43
C GLN A 469 10.28 41.96 -32.98
N LEU A 470 10.68 40.94 -33.73
CA LEU A 470 11.87 40.15 -33.42
C LEU A 470 13.17 40.96 -33.57
N LEU A 471 13.27 41.80 -34.61
CA LEU A 471 14.40 42.73 -34.79
C LEU A 471 14.50 43.75 -33.65
N LEU A 472 13.36 44.28 -33.17
CA LEU A 472 13.30 45.17 -32.02
C LEU A 472 13.73 44.48 -30.72
N ASN A 473 13.24 43.27 -30.46
CA ASN A 473 13.57 42.50 -29.26
C ASN A 473 15.05 42.05 -29.24
N ALA A 474 15.63 41.82 -30.42
CA ALA A 474 17.06 41.55 -30.60
C ALA A 474 17.94 42.80 -30.42
N GLY A 475 17.37 44.01 -30.38
CA GLY A 475 18.10 45.27 -30.18
C GLY A 475 18.71 45.84 -31.47
N MET A 476 18.24 45.40 -32.64
CA MET A 476 18.68 45.91 -33.94
C MET A 476 17.86 47.17 -34.30
N VAL A 477 18.50 48.35 -34.32
CA VAL A 477 17.84 49.63 -34.64
C VAL A 477 17.78 49.83 -36.15
N ALA A 478 16.59 50.02 -36.70
CA ALA A 478 16.40 50.53 -38.07
C ALA A 478 16.56 52.06 -38.10
N GLN A 479 17.35 52.59 -39.04
CA GLN A 479 17.42 54.03 -39.35
C GLN A 479 16.34 54.43 -40.39
N PRO A 480 15.93 55.73 -40.45
CA PRO A 480 14.50 56.10 -40.54
C PRO A 480 14.05 56.71 -41.87
N SER A 481 12.75 56.62 -42.16
CA SER A 481 11.91 57.62 -42.85
C SER A 481 10.43 57.16 -42.76
N ALA A 482 9.37 57.96 -42.62
CA ALA A 482 9.12 59.33 -42.19
C ALA A 482 7.61 59.41 -41.81
N GLU A 483 7.25 60.25 -40.82
CA GLU A 483 5.93 60.92 -40.58
C GLU A 483 4.65 60.08 -40.29
N THR A 484 3.71 60.38 -39.38
CA THR A 484 3.50 61.21 -38.15
C THR A 484 2.13 60.76 -37.54
N PRO A 485 1.52 61.42 -36.53
CA PRO A 485 1.60 61.19 -35.07
C PRO A 485 0.34 60.54 -34.43
N ALA A 486 0.44 60.12 -33.15
CA ALA A 486 -0.70 60.05 -32.23
C ALA A 486 -0.38 60.74 -30.89
N PRO A 487 -1.38 61.36 -30.22
CA PRO A 487 -1.16 62.53 -29.38
C PRO A 487 -0.92 62.26 -27.88
N ALA A 488 -0.49 63.36 -27.26
CA ALA A 488 -0.07 63.62 -25.89
C ALA A 488 -0.97 63.15 -24.72
N ALA A 489 -0.28 62.73 -23.64
CA ALA A 489 -0.39 63.16 -22.21
C ALA A 489 -1.76 63.08 -21.48
N PRO A 490 -1.85 62.98 -20.13
CA PRO A 490 -0.92 63.53 -19.14
C PRO A 490 -0.68 62.70 -17.84
N PRO A 491 0.16 63.20 -16.91
CA PRO A 491 0.70 62.49 -15.76
C PRO A 491 0.09 62.91 -14.42
N SER A 492 0.52 62.23 -13.34
CA SER A 492 0.60 62.64 -11.91
C SER A 492 0.09 61.51 -10.99
N ALA A 493 0.49 61.27 -9.74
CA ALA A 493 1.60 61.62 -8.84
C ALA A 493 1.34 60.77 -7.54
N PRO A 494 1.86 61.05 -6.33
CA PRO A 494 2.69 60.08 -5.61
C PRO A 494 2.21 59.67 -4.19
N ALA A 495 2.94 58.71 -3.61
CA ALA A 495 3.25 58.49 -2.18
C ALA A 495 2.15 58.19 -1.15
N ALA A 496 2.35 57.11 -0.38
CA ALA A 496 2.07 57.08 1.05
C ALA A 496 2.91 55.99 1.77
N THR A 497 3.65 56.40 2.79
CA THR A 497 4.17 55.56 3.90
C THR A 497 3.53 56.07 5.22
N PRO A 498 3.87 55.51 6.39
CA PRO A 498 3.32 54.32 7.03
C PRO A 498 2.50 54.66 8.30
N LYS A 499 1.80 53.69 8.91
CA LYS A 499 1.15 53.88 10.23
C LYS A 499 1.40 52.69 11.15
N ALA A 500 1.70 52.98 12.41
CA ALA A 500 2.04 52.02 13.47
C ALA A 500 1.05 52.08 14.65
N ALA A 501 1.07 51.00 15.47
CA ALA A 501 0.68 50.81 16.90
C ALA A 501 -0.74 50.21 17.22
N PRO A 502 -0.97 49.48 18.34
CA PRO A 502 -0.12 48.63 19.23
C PRO A 502 -0.84 47.27 19.65
N PRO A 503 -0.54 46.54 20.77
CA PRO A 503 0.03 45.19 20.72
C PRO A 503 -0.77 44.08 21.47
N ALA A 504 -0.30 42.83 21.34
CA ALA A 504 -0.53 41.62 22.18
C ALA A 504 -1.32 40.44 21.55
N ALA A 505 -2.10 40.62 20.49
CA ALA A 505 -2.70 39.50 19.74
C ALA A 505 -1.88 39.07 18.50
N ASP A 506 -1.08 39.99 17.93
CA ASP A 506 -0.33 39.77 16.68
C ASP A 506 0.90 38.86 16.80
N GLU A 507 1.57 38.78 17.96
CA GLU A 507 2.83 38.02 18.08
C GLU A 507 2.63 36.50 17.93
N ALA A 508 1.49 35.95 18.37
CA ALA A 508 1.20 34.52 18.22
C ALA A 508 0.86 34.13 16.77
N VAL A 509 0.15 35.02 16.06
CA VAL A 509 -0.20 34.85 14.64
C VAL A 509 1.05 34.97 13.76
N ASP A 510 1.95 35.91 14.08
CA ASP A 510 3.24 36.10 13.40
C ASP A 510 4.20 34.91 13.63
N ASN A 511 4.28 34.39 14.86
CA ASN A 511 5.10 33.20 15.15
C ASN A 511 4.62 31.94 14.41
N PHE A 512 3.30 31.74 14.30
CA PHE A 512 2.74 30.63 13.53
C PHE A 512 3.02 30.77 12.03
N ALA A 513 2.90 31.99 11.48
CA ALA A 513 3.22 32.28 10.09
C ALA A 513 4.70 32.00 9.78
N ARG A 514 5.62 32.41 10.65
CA ARG A 514 7.07 32.15 10.53
C ARG A 514 7.38 30.66 10.52
N VAL A 515 6.82 29.88 11.45
CA VAL A 515 7.00 28.41 11.48
C VAL A 515 6.50 27.79 10.17
N THR A 516 5.32 28.21 9.71
CA THR A 516 4.70 27.65 8.50
C THR A 516 5.53 27.95 7.25
N GLU A 517 6.06 29.17 7.11
CA GLU A 517 6.90 29.57 5.98
C GLU A 517 8.23 28.81 5.96
N ILE A 518 8.95 28.79 7.09
CA ILE A 518 10.22 28.07 7.24
C ILE A 518 10.01 26.57 6.96
N THR A 519 8.96 25.98 7.55
CA THR A 519 8.61 24.57 7.33
C THR A 519 8.33 24.29 5.84
N ARG A 520 7.58 25.17 5.16
CA ARG A 520 7.32 25.01 3.73
C ARG A 520 8.61 25.04 2.90
N ASN A 521 9.54 25.92 3.24
CA ASN A 521 10.81 26.07 2.50
C ASN A 521 11.77 24.90 2.72
N ILE A 522 11.89 24.38 3.95
CA ILE A 522 12.78 23.25 4.24
C ILE A 522 12.30 21.94 3.61
N TYR A 523 10.98 21.69 3.54
CA TYR A 523 10.43 20.45 2.94
C TYR A 523 10.51 20.41 1.40
N ARG A 524 10.71 21.56 0.75
CA ARG A 524 10.90 21.68 -0.70
C ARG A 524 12.33 21.32 -1.15
N GLN A 525 13.26 21.19 -0.21
CA GLN A 525 14.66 20.97 -0.55
C GLN A 525 14.93 19.51 -0.95
N PRO A 526 15.79 19.28 -1.96
CA PRO A 526 16.00 17.95 -2.53
C PRO A 526 16.98 17.08 -1.73
N ASN A 527 17.85 17.67 -0.91
CA ASN A 527 18.91 16.97 -0.18
C ASN A 527 19.17 17.60 1.20
N VAL A 528 19.86 16.86 2.07
CA VAL A 528 20.12 17.24 3.47
C VAL A 528 20.85 18.59 3.58
N LYS A 529 21.83 18.86 2.71
CA LYS A 529 22.61 20.11 2.73
C LYS A 529 21.72 21.31 2.40
N SER A 530 20.84 21.17 1.40
CA SER A 530 19.87 22.20 1.01
C SER A 530 18.83 22.44 2.11
N VAL A 531 18.37 21.39 2.81
CA VAL A 531 17.47 21.52 3.98
C VAL A 531 18.11 22.38 5.07
N LEU A 532 19.34 22.04 5.48
CA LEU A 532 20.08 22.79 6.50
C LEU A 532 20.34 24.24 6.06
N PHE A 533 20.67 24.46 4.78
CA PHE A 533 20.92 25.79 4.24
C PHE A 533 19.67 26.67 4.30
N ALA A 534 18.52 26.15 3.86
CA ALA A 534 17.25 26.88 3.91
C ALA A 534 16.85 27.21 5.36
N ALA A 535 16.95 26.22 6.26
CA ALA A 535 16.59 26.41 7.67
C ALA A 535 17.43 27.49 8.35
N VAL A 536 18.75 27.43 8.19
CA VAL A 536 19.68 28.35 8.86
C VAL A 536 19.53 29.79 8.34
N ASN A 537 19.31 29.97 7.03
CA ASN A 537 19.07 31.29 6.44
C ASN A 537 17.73 31.88 6.88
N ASP A 538 16.65 31.10 6.82
CA ASP A 538 15.32 31.61 7.11
C ASP A 538 15.17 31.90 8.61
N VAL A 539 15.60 30.98 9.49
CA VAL A 539 15.59 31.21 10.95
C VAL A 539 16.45 32.42 11.31
N GLY A 540 17.66 32.55 10.75
CA GLY A 540 18.52 33.70 11.00
C GLY A 540 17.88 35.04 10.62
N ARG A 541 17.18 35.10 9.49
CA ARG A 541 16.45 36.29 9.00
C ARG A 541 15.21 36.60 9.84
N HIS A 542 14.36 35.61 10.12
CA HIS A 542 13.13 35.82 10.87
C HIS A 542 13.39 36.23 12.32
N TRP A 543 14.47 35.74 12.95
CA TRP A 543 14.87 36.16 14.30
C TRP A 543 15.75 37.40 14.33
N LYS A 544 16.20 37.91 13.17
CA LYS A 544 17.18 39.00 13.06
C LYS A 544 18.42 38.74 13.94
N ALA A 545 18.85 37.47 13.99
CA ALA A 545 20.00 37.06 14.78
C ALA A 545 21.30 37.44 14.06
N SER A 546 22.37 37.67 14.82
CA SER A 546 23.69 37.95 14.24
C SER A 546 24.22 36.75 13.45
N ARG A 547 24.04 35.55 14.01
CA ARG A 547 24.34 34.28 13.34
C ARG A 547 23.30 33.22 13.67
N CYS A 548 23.12 32.28 12.74
CA CYS A 548 22.37 31.05 12.95
C CYS A 548 23.22 29.88 12.46
N ILE A 549 23.28 28.79 13.21
CA ILE A 549 24.10 27.62 12.89
C ILE A 549 23.26 26.37 13.09
N ALA A 550 23.28 25.45 12.12
CA ALA A 550 22.75 24.10 12.28
C ALA A 550 23.86 23.08 12.06
N GLY A 551 23.96 22.12 12.96
CA GLY A 551 24.91 21.01 12.88
C GLY A 551 24.19 19.68 13.02
N LEU A 552 24.49 18.72 12.15
CA LEU A 552 24.13 17.32 12.32
C LEU A 552 25.29 16.60 12.99
N CYS A 553 25.08 16.13 14.22
CA CYS A 553 26.11 15.50 15.03
C CYS A 553 25.48 14.60 16.09
N SER A 554 25.95 13.36 16.19
CA SER A 554 25.65 12.54 17.36
C SER A 554 26.47 13.05 18.55
N PRO A 555 25.94 12.98 19.79
CA PRO A 555 26.66 13.35 21.00
C PRO A 555 28.07 12.77 21.05
N GLY A 556 29.07 13.63 21.26
CA GLY A 556 30.47 13.23 21.40
C GLY A 556 31.24 12.99 20.09
N LYS A 557 30.61 13.15 18.92
CA LYS A 557 31.27 13.09 17.61
C LYS A 557 31.34 14.47 16.96
N PRO A 558 32.35 14.74 16.09
CA PRO A 558 32.35 15.96 15.29
C PRO A 558 31.15 16.00 14.34
N PRO A 559 30.67 17.20 13.94
CA PRO A 559 29.53 17.31 13.06
C PRO A 559 29.81 16.74 11.67
N SER A 560 28.89 15.90 11.19
CA SER A 560 28.92 15.34 9.83
C SER A 560 28.54 16.38 8.78
N ALA A 561 27.75 17.38 9.18
CA ALA A 561 27.47 18.58 8.41
C ALA A 561 27.21 19.76 9.36
N ALA A 562 27.71 20.94 9.02
CA ALA A 562 27.41 22.18 9.70
C ALA A 562 27.26 23.32 8.68
N LEU A 563 26.25 24.17 8.85
CA LEU A 563 26.03 25.36 8.02
C LEU A 563 25.77 26.58 8.90
N GLU A 564 26.25 27.72 8.45
CA GLU A 564 26.19 29.00 9.14
C GLU A 564 25.49 30.05 8.25
N TYR A 565 24.61 30.83 8.86
CA TYR A 565 24.09 32.09 8.35
C TYR A 565 24.72 33.23 9.16
N CYS A 566 25.16 34.27 8.45
CA CYS A 566 25.65 35.52 9.03
C CYS A 566 24.78 36.68 8.56
N ALA A 567 24.36 37.54 9.49
CA ALA A 567 23.68 38.79 9.13
C ALA A 567 24.63 39.76 8.39
N PRO A 568 24.09 40.69 7.58
CA PRO A 568 24.91 41.71 6.91
C PRO A 568 25.80 42.46 7.89
N GLY A 569 27.11 42.51 7.64
CA GLY A 569 28.10 43.14 8.51
C GLY A 569 28.71 42.24 9.60
N VAL A 570 28.25 40.99 9.75
CA VAL A 570 28.83 40.01 10.66
C VAL A 570 29.88 39.17 9.93
N LYS A 571 31.06 38.99 10.54
CA LYS A 571 32.13 38.15 9.98
C LYS A 571 31.79 36.67 10.13
N GLN A 572 32.08 35.88 9.10
CA GLN A 572 31.97 34.42 9.15
C GLN A 572 32.90 33.84 10.23
N SER A 573 32.42 32.81 10.90
CA SER A 573 33.18 32.14 11.96
C SER A 573 34.15 31.13 11.35
N ASP A 574 35.30 30.93 12.00
CA ASP A 574 36.20 29.86 11.58
C ASP A 574 35.59 28.48 11.91
N VAL A 575 35.98 27.47 11.12
CA VAL A 575 35.42 26.12 11.20
C VAL A 575 35.62 25.50 12.58
N MET A 576 36.76 25.76 13.24
CA MET A 576 37.06 25.19 14.56
C MET A 576 36.20 25.81 15.66
N SER A 577 35.91 27.10 15.57
CA SER A 577 34.99 27.79 16.48
C SER A 577 33.56 27.28 16.31
N ILE A 578 33.09 27.03 15.08
CA ILE A 578 31.77 26.43 14.82
C ILE A 578 31.68 25.02 15.43
N VAL A 579 32.69 24.17 15.21
CA VAL A 579 32.72 22.81 15.76
C VAL A 579 32.71 22.82 17.30
N ARG A 580 33.49 23.72 17.93
CA ARG A 580 33.51 23.88 19.39
C ARG A 580 32.18 24.37 19.93
N LEU A 581 31.57 25.37 19.28
CA LEU A 581 30.26 25.90 19.66
C LEU A 581 29.19 24.80 19.61
N ILE A 582 29.14 24.03 18.52
CA ILE A 582 28.20 22.92 18.36
C ILE A 582 28.40 21.90 19.50
N ALA A 583 29.64 21.52 19.79
CA ALA A 583 29.95 20.55 20.84
C ALA A 583 29.51 21.03 22.24
N VAL A 584 29.83 22.27 22.61
CA VAL A 584 29.47 22.84 23.92
C VAL A 584 27.95 23.03 24.03
N SER A 585 27.31 23.58 23.00
CA SER A 585 25.87 23.79 22.98
C SER A 585 25.10 22.47 23.02
N GLN A 586 25.61 21.42 22.37
CA GLN A 586 25.03 20.07 22.42
C GLN A 586 25.14 19.46 23.82
N GLN A 587 26.28 19.61 24.50
CA GLN A 587 26.43 19.13 25.88
C GLN A 587 25.48 19.82 26.86
N LEU A 588 25.28 21.13 26.68
CA LEU A 588 24.32 21.89 27.48
C LEU A 588 22.88 21.45 27.18
N ALA A 589 22.55 21.24 25.90
CA ALA A 589 21.22 20.85 25.47
C ALA A 589 20.84 19.42 25.90
N LEU A 590 21.81 18.49 25.96
CA LEU A 590 21.60 17.14 26.48
C LEU A 590 21.15 17.11 27.94
N LYS A 591 21.62 18.07 28.76
CA LYS A 591 21.29 18.14 30.18
C LYS A 591 20.01 18.92 30.47
N ARG A 592 19.66 19.90 29.63
CA ARG A 592 18.65 20.92 29.95
C ARG A 592 17.55 21.09 28.88
N GLY A 593 17.59 20.35 27.78
CA GLY A 593 16.71 20.58 26.63
C GLY A 593 17.13 21.82 25.85
N SER A 594 16.18 22.59 25.29
CA SER A 594 16.51 23.85 24.61
C SER A 594 17.08 24.87 25.61
N VAL A 595 18.24 25.45 25.31
CA VAL A 595 19.02 26.30 26.21
C VAL A 595 18.96 27.74 25.74
N ALA A 596 18.45 28.63 26.59
CA ALA A 596 18.44 30.07 26.36
C ALA A 596 19.40 30.76 27.33
N ILE A 597 20.41 31.46 26.79
CA ILE A 597 21.44 32.16 27.55
C ILE A 597 21.40 33.62 27.12
N GLU A 598 20.90 34.48 28.01
CA GLU A 598 20.75 35.92 27.73
C GLU A 598 22.08 36.67 27.84
N ASN A 599 22.99 36.18 28.68
CA ASN A 599 24.32 36.74 28.85
C ASN A 599 25.36 35.61 28.97
N VAL A 600 26.22 35.47 27.96
CA VAL A 600 27.26 34.42 27.91
C VAL A 600 28.27 34.55 29.06
N ALA A 601 28.48 35.75 29.61
CA ALA A 601 29.40 35.96 30.73
C ALA A 601 28.97 35.22 32.01
N THR A 602 27.71 34.80 32.13
CA THR A 602 27.20 34.06 33.30
C THR A 602 27.38 32.54 33.18
N VAL A 603 27.89 32.03 32.06
CA VAL A 603 27.99 30.58 31.78
C VAL A 603 29.47 30.22 31.51
N PRO A 604 30.18 29.64 32.50
CA PRO A 604 31.61 29.35 32.36
C PRO A 604 31.92 28.30 31.27
N GLU A 605 30.98 27.41 30.93
CA GLU A 605 31.17 26.43 29.86
C GLU A 605 31.34 27.08 28.47
N LEU A 606 30.83 28.30 28.27
CA LEU A 606 30.96 29.05 27.01
C LEU A 606 32.16 30.02 27.01
N ALA A 607 32.90 30.12 28.12
CA ALA A 607 34.07 31.00 28.22
C ALA A 607 35.19 30.63 27.23
N ALA A 608 35.24 29.38 26.76
CA ALA A 608 36.19 28.90 25.76
C ALA A 608 35.89 29.40 24.32
N LEU A 609 34.78 30.12 24.11
CA LEU A 609 34.32 30.62 22.81
C LEU A 609 34.52 32.14 22.64
N GLN A 610 35.47 32.74 23.38
CA GLN A 610 35.76 34.19 23.33
C GLN A 610 36.02 34.72 21.91
N ALA A 611 36.54 33.89 21.00
CA ALA A 611 36.78 34.26 19.59
C ALA A 611 35.50 34.58 18.80
N LEU A 612 34.33 34.18 19.30
CA LEU A 612 33.04 34.38 18.64
C LEU A 612 32.28 35.64 19.10
N ASP A 613 32.84 36.42 20.05
CA ASP A 613 32.23 37.65 20.61
C ASP A 613 30.75 37.51 21.05
N LEU A 614 30.37 36.31 21.49
CA LEU A 614 28.99 35.97 21.83
C LEU A 614 28.49 36.77 23.04
N LYS A 615 27.32 37.40 22.91
CA LYS A 615 26.62 38.07 24.02
C LYS A 615 25.45 37.24 24.53
N SER A 616 24.71 36.57 23.63
CA SER A 616 23.61 35.68 24.00
C SER A 616 23.45 34.54 22.99
N VAL A 617 22.98 33.38 23.46
CA VAL A 617 22.81 32.16 22.66
C VAL A 617 21.45 31.53 22.96
N LEU A 618 20.75 31.09 21.92
CA LEU A 618 19.59 30.21 22.04
C LEU A 618 19.85 28.95 21.21
N ALA A 619 19.90 27.79 21.86
CA ALA A 619 20.19 26.53 21.21
C ALA A 619 19.07 25.52 21.44
N SER A 620 18.60 24.88 20.37
CA SER A 620 17.62 23.78 20.44
C SER A 620 18.21 22.50 19.87
N PRO A 621 18.15 21.37 20.60
CA PRO A 621 18.59 20.10 20.06
C PRO A 621 17.70 19.66 18.90
N LEU A 622 18.30 18.94 17.96
CA LEU A 622 17.59 18.20 16.91
C LEU A 622 17.46 16.75 17.38
N CYS A 623 16.22 16.32 17.65
CA CYS A 623 15.93 14.99 18.18
C CYS A 623 15.09 14.18 17.19
N ASP A 624 15.51 12.94 16.94
CA ASP A 624 14.72 11.93 16.23
C ASP A 624 14.25 10.91 17.26
N GLY A 625 13.01 11.05 17.74
CA GLY A 625 12.57 10.36 18.95
C GLY A 625 13.40 10.77 20.16
N ASP A 626 14.00 9.79 20.84
CA ASP A 626 14.88 9.99 22.00
C ASP A 626 16.36 10.23 21.62
N GLU A 627 16.72 10.10 20.33
CA GLU A 627 18.10 10.28 19.87
C GLU A 627 18.41 11.73 19.47
N HIS A 628 19.50 12.27 20.01
CA HIS A 628 20.03 13.56 19.57
C HIS A 628 20.84 13.40 18.27
N VAL A 629 20.32 13.97 17.19
CA VAL A 629 20.92 13.87 15.84
C VAL A 629 21.61 15.17 15.41
N GLY A 630 21.48 16.25 16.18
CA GLY A 630 22.17 17.52 15.94
C GLY A 630 21.71 18.67 16.83
N ILE A 631 21.98 19.90 16.39
CA ILE A 631 21.63 21.13 17.10
C ILE A 631 21.38 22.30 16.15
N LEU A 632 20.45 23.19 16.53
CA LEU A 632 20.17 24.47 15.90
C LEU A 632 20.46 25.61 16.90
N ILE A 633 21.27 26.58 16.51
CA ILE A 633 21.83 27.61 17.39
C ILE A 633 21.59 28.99 16.79
N LEU A 634 21.06 29.90 17.60
CA LEU A 634 20.96 31.34 17.31
C LEU A 634 21.89 32.12 18.21
N GLU A 635 22.58 33.10 17.63
CA GLU A 635 23.58 33.89 18.32
C GLU A 635 23.34 35.39 18.13
N GLN A 636 23.66 36.14 19.17
CA GLN A 636 23.74 37.59 19.15
C GLN A 636 25.12 38.04 19.65
N ILE A 637 25.79 38.92 18.89
CA ILE A 637 27.15 39.39 19.19
C ILE A 637 27.24 40.88 19.55
N ASP A 638 26.25 41.68 19.16
CA ASP A 638 26.23 43.13 19.40
C ASP A 638 25.75 43.48 20.82
N LYS A 639 24.69 42.83 21.29
CA LYS A 639 24.10 43.06 22.62
C LYS A 639 23.54 41.78 23.26
N PRO A 640 23.51 41.70 24.60
CA PRO A 640 22.72 40.69 25.29
C PRO A 640 21.26 40.75 24.85
N ARG A 641 20.68 39.61 24.51
CA ARG A 641 19.29 39.49 24.08
C ARG A 641 18.54 38.57 25.04
N PRO A 642 17.46 39.06 25.69
CA PRO A 642 16.56 38.18 26.41
C PRO A 642 15.79 37.31 25.41
N TRP A 643 15.81 36.00 25.61
CA TRP A 643 15.08 35.05 24.79
C TRP A 643 13.78 34.71 25.48
N ARG A 644 12.65 35.05 24.86
CA ARG A 644 11.34 34.82 25.49
C ARG A 644 11.05 33.31 25.51
N PRO A 645 10.27 32.80 26.48
CA PRO A 645 9.84 31.39 26.47
C PRO A 645 9.19 30.98 25.15
N THR A 646 8.45 31.90 24.51
CA THR A 646 7.86 31.69 23.18
C THR A 646 8.91 31.49 22.09
N ASP A 647 10.04 32.22 22.13
CA ASP A 647 11.14 32.04 21.16
C ASP A 647 11.74 30.63 21.26
N VAL A 648 11.85 30.11 22.48
CA VAL A 648 12.37 28.75 22.74
C VAL A 648 11.43 27.70 22.15
N VAL A 649 10.11 27.84 22.37
CA VAL A 649 9.10 26.90 21.86
C VAL A 649 9.03 26.93 20.32
N VAL A 650 9.08 28.13 19.73
CA VAL A 650 9.03 28.29 18.27
C VAL A 650 10.29 27.72 17.62
N LEU A 651 11.49 28.02 18.17
CA LEU A 651 12.74 27.46 17.66
C LEU A 651 12.77 25.93 17.79
N LYS A 652 12.26 25.39 18.91
CA LYS A 652 12.12 23.94 19.10
C LYS A 652 11.19 23.32 18.05
N THR A 653 10.07 23.96 17.76
CA THR A 653 9.13 23.48 16.73
C THR A 653 9.80 23.42 15.35
N ILE A 654 10.61 24.43 15.00
CA ILE A 654 11.38 24.44 13.74
C ILE A 654 12.48 23.38 13.76
N ALA A 655 13.15 23.17 14.89
CA ALA A 655 14.14 22.12 15.07
C ALA A 655 13.53 20.72 14.82
N ASP A 656 12.35 20.45 15.37
CA ASP A 656 11.61 19.20 15.15
C ASP A 656 11.22 19.02 13.67
N GLN A 657 10.71 20.08 13.02
CA GLN A 657 10.38 20.06 11.60
C GLN A 657 11.61 19.88 10.70
N MET A 658 12.76 20.40 11.11
CA MET A 658 14.03 20.24 10.39
C MET A 658 14.52 18.79 10.44
N VAL A 659 14.36 18.07 11.57
CA VAL A 659 14.68 16.64 11.67
C VAL A 659 13.84 15.84 10.67
N LEU A 660 12.53 16.07 10.64
CA LEU A 660 11.62 15.40 9.71
C LEU A 660 11.99 15.70 8.24
N ALA A 661 12.31 16.95 7.91
CA ALA A 661 12.73 17.32 6.56
C ALA A 661 14.06 16.67 6.16
N VAL A 662 15.03 16.58 7.08
CA VAL A 662 16.32 15.88 6.85
C VAL A 662 16.10 14.39 6.64
N ASN A 663 15.25 13.74 7.45
CA ASN A 663 14.93 12.32 7.30
C ASN A 663 14.18 12.05 5.99
N ASN A 664 13.24 12.90 5.61
CA ASN A 664 12.57 12.82 4.31
C ASN A 664 13.53 12.98 3.13
N ALA A 665 14.50 13.88 3.22
CA ALA A 665 15.53 14.04 2.19
C ALA A 665 16.44 12.80 2.10
N LYS A 666 16.83 12.21 3.24
CA LYS A 666 17.58 10.94 3.28
C LYS A 666 16.77 9.79 2.68
N LEU A 667 15.50 9.66 3.05
CA LEU A 667 14.58 8.64 2.54
C LEU A 667 14.35 8.79 1.04
N ARG A 668 14.13 10.02 0.53
CA ARG A 668 14.01 10.26 -0.92
C ARG A 668 15.28 9.87 -1.66
N SER A 669 16.45 10.16 -1.10
CA SER A 669 17.73 9.73 -1.67
C SER A 669 17.86 8.20 -1.66
N LEU A 670 17.54 7.54 -0.54
CA LEU A 670 17.55 6.08 -0.41
C LEU A 670 16.56 5.40 -1.36
N VAL A 671 15.34 5.92 -1.47
CA VAL A 671 14.31 5.45 -2.40
C VAL A 671 14.76 5.67 -3.83
N LYS A 672 15.42 6.79 -4.15
CA LYS A 672 16.01 7.01 -5.48
C LYS A 672 17.13 6.01 -5.78
N THR A 673 17.97 5.69 -4.80
CA THR A 673 19.02 4.66 -4.94
C THR A 673 18.42 3.26 -5.13
N LEU A 674 17.47 2.86 -4.27
CA LEU A 674 16.80 1.55 -4.31
C LEU A 674 15.87 1.38 -5.53
N ALA A 675 15.23 2.45 -6.00
CA ALA A 675 14.38 2.42 -7.19
C ALA A 675 15.18 2.25 -8.49
N VAL A 676 16.45 2.65 -8.46
CA VAL A 676 17.36 2.67 -9.62
C VAL A 676 18.19 1.39 -9.72
N THR A 677 18.42 0.64 -8.63
CA THR A 677 19.14 -0.65 -8.64
C THR A 677 18.21 -1.86 -8.70
N ASP A 678 18.60 -2.89 -9.45
CA ASP A 678 18.02 -4.23 -9.37
C ASP A 678 18.63 -4.99 -8.17
N GLU A 679 17.81 -5.30 -7.16
CA GLU A 679 18.23 -5.91 -5.89
C GLU A 679 18.92 -7.27 -6.07
N LYS A 680 18.51 -8.03 -7.09
CA LYS A 680 19.06 -9.38 -7.33
C LYS A 680 20.46 -9.33 -7.92
N SER A 681 20.70 -8.43 -8.88
CA SER A 681 21.95 -8.35 -9.64
C SER A 681 22.91 -7.25 -9.16
N GLY A 682 22.41 -6.26 -8.41
CA GLY A 682 23.18 -5.09 -7.98
C GLY A 682 23.44 -4.05 -9.07
N LEU A 683 22.94 -4.28 -10.30
CA LEU A 683 23.10 -3.37 -11.44
C LEU A 683 22.08 -2.24 -11.39
N LEU A 684 22.38 -1.08 -11.97
CA LEU A 684 21.36 -0.07 -12.22
C LEU A 684 20.42 -0.51 -13.34
N LYS A 685 19.17 -0.05 -13.30
CA LYS A 685 18.16 -0.30 -14.34
C LYS A 685 18.47 0.50 -15.60
N ARG A 686 18.00 -0.01 -16.74
CA ARG A 686 18.16 0.61 -18.07
C ARG A 686 17.74 2.09 -18.09
N ALA A 687 16.64 2.44 -17.42
CA ALA A 687 16.13 3.80 -17.34
C ALA A 687 17.15 4.82 -16.77
N SER A 688 18.13 4.37 -15.99
CA SER A 688 19.15 5.24 -15.40
C SER A 688 20.39 5.43 -16.26
N TYR A 689 20.47 4.75 -17.42
CA TYR A 689 21.66 4.79 -18.27
C TYR A 689 22.00 6.20 -18.73
N ILE A 690 21.03 6.91 -19.33
CA ILE A 690 21.24 8.26 -19.87
C ILE A 690 21.57 9.26 -18.76
N ASP A 691 20.87 9.19 -17.62
CA ASP A 691 21.12 10.07 -16.49
C ASP A 691 22.55 9.91 -15.92
N VAL A 692 23.03 8.66 -15.82
CA VAL A 692 24.40 8.37 -15.36
C VAL A 692 25.42 8.86 -16.38
N MET A 693 25.20 8.60 -17.67
CA MET A 693 26.06 9.09 -18.76
C MET A 693 26.17 10.63 -18.73
N MET A 694 25.04 11.31 -18.63
CA MET A 694 24.97 12.78 -18.56
C MET A 694 25.66 13.34 -17.32
N ALA A 695 25.51 12.68 -16.16
CA ALA A 695 26.18 13.08 -14.94
C ALA A 695 27.70 12.91 -15.03
N GLU A 696 28.15 11.80 -15.60
CA GLU A 696 29.56 11.47 -15.73
C GLU A 696 30.27 12.35 -16.77
N VAL A 697 29.65 12.62 -17.92
CA VAL A 697 30.19 13.57 -18.92
C VAL A 697 30.33 14.97 -18.32
N LYS A 698 29.33 15.44 -17.57
CA LYS A 698 29.42 16.74 -16.86
C LYS A 698 30.57 16.76 -15.85
N ARG A 699 30.77 15.67 -15.11
CA ARG A 699 31.89 15.53 -14.17
C ARG A 699 33.24 15.55 -14.90
N SER A 700 33.36 14.80 -15.98
CA SER A 700 34.57 14.71 -16.81
C SER A 700 34.92 16.04 -17.48
N LEU A 701 33.94 16.81 -17.95
CA LEU A 701 34.14 18.17 -18.46
C LEU A 701 34.65 19.14 -17.38
N GLN A 702 34.10 19.05 -16.16
CA GLN A 702 34.53 19.89 -15.03
C GLN A 702 35.95 19.57 -14.57
N GLN A 703 36.30 18.28 -14.56
CA GLN A 703 37.57 17.77 -14.04
C GLN A 703 38.65 17.63 -15.12
N ASN A 704 38.29 17.83 -16.39
CA ASN A 704 39.12 17.54 -17.55
C ASN A 704 39.72 16.12 -17.50
N ALA A 705 38.86 15.14 -17.17
CA ALA A 705 39.21 13.75 -16.95
C ALA A 705 38.65 12.86 -18.08
N PRO A 706 39.36 11.79 -18.48
CA PRO A 706 38.87 10.87 -19.50
C PRO A 706 37.72 10.00 -18.97
N MET A 707 36.82 9.58 -19.86
CA MET A 707 35.72 8.66 -19.55
C MET A 707 35.63 7.62 -20.66
N THR A 708 35.37 6.37 -20.30
CA THR A 708 35.18 5.27 -21.26
C THR A 708 33.90 4.52 -20.98
N VAL A 709 33.18 4.16 -22.04
CA VAL A 709 31.99 3.31 -22.00
C VAL A 709 32.36 1.95 -22.57
N MET A 710 31.88 0.89 -21.91
CA MET A 710 31.97 -0.48 -22.39
C MET A 710 30.58 -1.09 -22.48
N LEU A 711 30.24 -1.69 -23.61
CA LEU A 711 29.05 -2.52 -23.76
C LEU A 711 29.47 -3.99 -23.79
N LEU A 712 29.04 -4.73 -22.77
CA LEU A 712 29.38 -6.14 -22.59
C LEU A 712 28.18 -6.98 -22.98
N ASN A 713 28.33 -7.87 -23.96
CA ASN A 713 27.30 -8.80 -24.42
C ASN A 713 27.68 -10.25 -24.07
N PHE A 714 26.72 -11.00 -23.52
CA PHE A 714 26.92 -12.37 -23.03
C PHE A 714 26.28 -13.44 -23.93
N GLY A 715 25.93 -13.08 -25.18
CA GLY A 715 25.36 -13.98 -26.17
C GLY A 715 23.92 -13.64 -26.57
N ARG A 716 23.35 -14.48 -27.44
CA ARG A 716 22.00 -14.30 -27.99
C ARG A 716 20.95 -14.88 -27.04
N ALA A 717 20.00 -14.06 -26.62
CA ALA A 717 18.93 -14.46 -25.69
C ALA A 717 18.17 -15.72 -26.16
N SER A 718 17.86 -15.83 -27.46
CA SER A 718 17.11 -16.96 -28.02
C SER A 718 17.83 -18.31 -27.87
N LEU A 719 19.17 -18.32 -27.94
CA LEU A 719 19.96 -19.54 -27.76
C LEU A 719 20.04 -19.93 -26.27
N LEU A 720 20.29 -18.95 -25.41
CA LEU A 720 20.39 -19.16 -23.96
C LEU A 720 19.06 -19.63 -23.35
N ILE A 721 17.94 -19.07 -23.81
CA ILE A 721 16.59 -19.51 -23.38
C ILE A 721 16.30 -20.93 -23.87
N ARG A 722 16.75 -21.30 -25.07
CA ARG A 722 16.53 -22.66 -25.58
C ARG A 722 17.31 -23.72 -24.78
N GLU A 723 18.48 -23.36 -24.27
CA GLU A 723 19.38 -24.28 -23.56
C GLU A 723 19.08 -24.38 -22.05
N GLY A 724 18.68 -23.27 -21.40
CA GLY A 724 18.45 -23.22 -19.95
C GLY A 724 17.12 -22.63 -19.49
N GLY A 725 16.19 -22.34 -20.41
CA GLY A 725 14.93 -21.67 -20.10
C GLY A 725 15.10 -20.18 -19.72
N GLU A 726 13.98 -19.49 -19.54
CA GLU A 726 14.01 -18.07 -19.12
C GLU A 726 14.61 -17.91 -17.71
N ALA A 727 14.31 -18.84 -16.80
CA ALA A 727 14.84 -18.82 -15.44
C ALA A 727 16.37 -18.98 -15.39
N GLY A 728 16.94 -19.86 -16.23
CA GLY A 728 18.39 -20.05 -16.31
C GLY A 728 19.11 -18.81 -16.86
N LEU A 729 18.49 -18.11 -17.81
CA LEU A 729 19.03 -16.84 -18.30
C LEU A 729 19.00 -15.75 -17.22
N GLU A 730 17.91 -15.63 -16.46
CA GLU A 730 17.81 -14.66 -15.36
C GLU A 730 18.88 -14.91 -14.29
N GLU A 731 19.08 -16.18 -13.89
CA GLU A 731 20.08 -16.58 -12.90
C GLU A 731 21.51 -16.29 -13.39
N MET A 732 21.82 -16.62 -14.65
CA MET A 732 23.11 -16.29 -15.27
C MET A 732 23.36 -14.77 -15.22
N MET A 733 22.41 -13.97 -15.69
CA MET A 733 22.55 -12.51 -15.74
C MET A 733 22.52 -11.85 -14.35
N GLN A 734 22.00 -12.52 -13.33
CA GLN A 734 22.11 -12.13 -11.93
C GLN A 734 23.55 -12.35 -11.41
N ASN A 735 24.10 -13.55 -11.62
CA ASN A 735 25.45 -13.91 -11.18
C ASN A 735 26.53 -13.07 -11.89
N VAL A 736 26.34 -12.81 -13.18
CA VAL A 736 27.19 -11.89 -13.95
C VAL A 736 27.13 -10.48 -13.36
N GLY A 737 25.93 -9.96 -13.07
CA GLY A 737 25.75 -8.63 -12.48
C GLY A 737 26.46 -8.47 -11.13
N GLN A 738 26.28 -9.45 -10.24
CA GLN A 738 26.94 -9.46 -8.92
C GLN A 738 28.47 -9.47 -9.05
N SER A 739 29.00 -10.30 -9.96
CA SER A 739 30.44 -10.40 -10.22
C SER A 739 31.02 -9.09 -10.77
N VAL A 740 30.29 -8.43 -11.67
CA VAL A 740 30.69 -7.12 -12.23
C VAL A 740 30.68 -6.05 -11.13
N CYS A 741 29.60 -5.91 -10.38
CA CYS A 741 29.50 -4.89 -9.32
C CYS A 741 30.52 -5.07 -8.20
N ALA A 742 30.90 -6.31 -7.86
CA ALA A 742 31.95 -6.58 -6.87
C ALA A 742 33.36 -6.19 -7.34
N THR A 743 33.56 -6.00 -8.65
CA THR A 743 34.89 -5.86 -9.27
C THR A 743 35.25 -4.42 -9.62
N ILE A 744 34.25 -3.63 -9.96
CA ILE A 744 34.38 -2.25 -10.42
C ILE A 744 34.61 -1.28 -9.24
N ARG A 745 35.16 -0.09 -9.52
CA ARG A 745 35.46 0.91 -8.48
C ARG A 745 34.18 1.63 -8.05
N GLN A 746 34.21 2.29 -6.90
CA GLN A 746 33.09 3.12 -6.43
C GLN A 746 32.74 4.28 -7.38
N THR A 747 33.69 4.71 -8.23
CA THR A 747 33.50 5.74 -9.25
C THR A 747 32.91 5.21 -10.55
N ASP A 748 32.96 3.88 -10.75
CA ASP A 748 32.50 3.23 -11.96
C ASP A 748 31.05 2.80 -11.77
N THR A 749 30.27 2.79 -12.84
CA THR A 749 28.84 2.43 -12.78
C THR A 749 28.52 1.32 -13.75
N ALA A 750 27.74 0.34 -13.30
CA ALA A 750 27.23 -0.76 -14.13
C ALA A 750 25.71 -0.67 -14.26
N VAL A 751 25.22 -0.76 -15.50
CA VAL A 751 23.80 -0.61 -15.85
C VAL A 751 23.37 -1.80 -16.70
N ARG A 752 22.19 -2.37 -16.43
CA ARG A 752 21.54 -3.33 -17.31
C ARG A 752 21.19 -2.63 -18.62
N TYR A 753 21.80 -3.05 -19.73
CA TYR A 753 21.60 -2.44 -21.05
C TYR A 753 20.40 -3.06 -21.78
N ASP A 754 20.36 -4.39 -21.83
CA ASP A 754 19.26 -5.18 -22.38
C ASP A 754 19.14 -6.52 -21.62
N ARG A 755 18.49 -7.54 -22.20
CA ARG A 755 18.32 -8.86 -21.56
C ARG A 755 19.64 -9.64 -21.38
N THR A 756 20.64 -9.44 -22.24
CA THR A 756 21.93 -10.18 -22.24
C THR A 756 23.16 -9.27 -22.27
N SER A 757 22.98 -7.98 -22.05
CA SER A 757 24.05 -6.98 -22.11
C SER A 757 24.07 -6.05 -20.90
N ILE A 758 25.27 -5.60 -20.55
CA ILE A 758 25.55 -4.66 -19.46
C ILE A 758 26.36 -3.50 -20.03
N ALA A 759 26.01 -2.27 -19.66
CA ALA A 759 26.84 -1.10 -19.91
C ALA A 759 27.68 -0.79 -18.67
N LEU A 760 28.98 -0.59 -18.88
CA LEU A 760 29.92 -0.18 -17.86
C LEU A 760 30.45 1.22 -18.20
N ILE A 761 30.36 2.12 -17.23
CA ILE A 761 30.76 3.51 -17.37
C ILE A 761 31.96 3.70 -16.44
N LEU A 762 33.12 3.89 -17.05
CA LEU A 762 34.40 4.01 -16.36
C LEU A 762 34.82 5.47 -16.32
N GLY A 763 34.77 6.05 -15.13
CA GLY A 763 35.25 7.39 -14.88
C GLY A 763 36.78 7.43 -14.76
N ASP A 764 37.38 8.56 -15.13
CA ASP A 764 38.84 8.79 -15.09
C ASP A 764 39.65 7.66 -15.77
N THR A 765 39.10 7.12 -16.87
CA THR A 765 39.67 5.98 -17.57
C THR A 765 39.70 6.25 -19.07
N LYS A 766 40.89 6.09 -19.67
CA LYS A 766 41.08 6.12 -21.13
C LYS A 766 40.74 4.77 -21.75
N ASP A 767 40.35 4.80 -23.02
CA ASP A 767 40.04 3.64 -23.86
C ASP A 767 41.13 2.56 -23.85
N THR A 768 42.41 2.96 -23.89
CA THR A 768 43.55 2.03 -23.81
C THR A 768 43.59 1.21 -22.52
N ASN A 769 43.09 1.77 -21.42
CA ASN A 769 43.06 1.10 -20.12
C ASN A 769 41.82 0.21 -19.93
N ALA A 770 40.80 0.36 -20.78
CA ALA A 770 39.57 -0.44 -20.69
C ALA A 770 39.82 -1.92 -21.02
N PHE A 771 40.79 -2.24 -21.87
CA PHE A 771 41.18 -3.64 -22.15
C PHE A 771 41.65 -4.39 -20.90
N PHE A 772 42.32 -3.73 -19.95
CA PHE A 772 42.68 -4.36 -18.68
C PHE A 772 41.45 -4.73 -17.83
N VAL A 773 40.38 -3.92 -17.91
CA VAL A 773 39.11 -4.21 -17.25
C VAL A 773 38.42 -5.40 -17.91
N VAL A 774 38.44 -5.49 -19.25
CA VAL A 774 37.95 -6.66 -20.00
C VAL A 774 38.64 -7.94 -19.52
N ASP A 775 39.97 -7.96 -19.49
CA ASP A 775 40.72 -9.17 -19.11
C ASP A 775 40.52 -9.56 -17.65
N LYS A 776 40.35 -8.58 -16.76
CA LYS A 776 40.01 -8.82 -15.36
C LYS A 776 38.61 -9.44 -15.24
N LEU A 777 37.62 -8.90 -15.94
CA LEU A 777 36.25 -9.42 -15.93
C LEU A 777 36.17 -10.83 -16.54
N ARG A 778 36.87 -11.10 -17.64
CA ARG A 778 36.94 -12.45 -18.25
C ARG A 778 37.41 -13.52 -17.25
N LYS A 779 38.45 -13.22 -16.46
CA LYS A 779 38.97 -14.17 -15.45
C LYS A 779 37.98 -14.45 -14.33
N LEU A 780 37.22 -13.44 -13.91
CA LEU A 780 36.25 -13.57 -12.82
C LEU A 780 34.98 -14.28 -13.30
N LEU A 781 34.50 -13.94 -14.49
CA LEU A 781 33.32 -14.53 -15.09
C LEU A 781 33.53 -15.98 -15.57
N ALA A 782 34.78 -16.45 -15.65
CA ALA A 782 35.08 -17.86 -15.90
C ALA A 782 34.48 -18.82 -14.84
N SER A 783 34.11 -18.30 -13.66
CA SER A 783 33.41 -19.06 -12.61
C SER A 783 31.90 -19.16 -12.83
N VAL A 784 31.32 -18.33 -13.71
CA VAL A 784 29.90 -18.32 -14.05
C VAL A 784 29.68 -19.24 -15.25
N LYS A 785 28.69 -20.12 -15.18
CA LYS A 785 28.37 -21.08 -16.24
C LYS A 785 27.27 -20.56 -17.18
N THR A 786 27.31 -20.99 -18.43
CA THR A 786 26.26 -20.71 -19.41
C THR A 786 25.07 -21.64 -19.19
N PRO A 787 23.81 -21.15 -19.21
CA PRO A 787 22.61 -21.94 -18.94
C PRO A 787 22.54 -23.23 -19.78
N GLY A 788 22.28 -24.36 -19.14
CA GLY A 788 22.17 -25.66 -19.83
C GLY A 788 23.50 -26.30 -20.25
N THR A 789 24.65 -25.67 -19.95
CA THR A 789 25.98 -26.21 -20.30
C THR A 789 26.97 -26.11 -19.13
N GLU A 790 28.05 -26.90 -19.20
CA GLU A 790 29.19 -26.81 -18.26
C GLU A 790 30.24 -25.77 -18.68
N ASN A 791 30.00 -25.04 -19.77
CA ASN A 791 30.95 -24.08 -20.32
C ASN A 791 30.86 -22.72 -19.58
N PRO A 792 32.00 -22.04 -19.37
CA PRO A 792 32.01 -20.71 -18.77
C PRO A 792 31.32 -19.69 -19.68
N VAL A 793 30.75 -18.64 -19.08
CA VAL A 793 30.15 -17.52 -19.81
C VAL A 793 31.21 -16.82 -20.65
N THR A 794 30.88 -16.56 -21.92
CA THR A 794 31.70 -15.75 -22.82
C THR A 794 31.19 -14.31 -22.87
N MET A 795 32.09 -13.36 -23.11
CA MET A 795 31.78 -11.93 -23.05
C MET A 795 32.42 -11.21 -24.22
N THR A 796 31.59 -10.69 -25.11
CA THR A 796 32.01 -9.85 -26.23
C THR A 796 31.83 -8.37 -25.86
N VAL A 797 32.81 -7.51 -26.15
CA VAL A 797 32.83 -6.14 -25.63
C VAL A 797 33.09 -5.09 -26.71
N GLY A 798 32.22 -4.08 -26.79
CA GLY A 798 32.48 -2.82 -27.50
C GLY A 798 32.99 -1.75 -26.53
N ILE A 799 34.03 -1.01 -26.93
CA ILE A 799 34.68 0.02 -26.10
C ILE A 799 34.70 1.35 -26.86
N ALA A 800 34.29 2.44 -26.20
CA ALA A 800 34.40 3.79 -26.73
C ALA A 800 34.80 4.80 -25.63
N GLY A 801 35.90 5.52 -25.84
CA GLY A 801 36.32 6.64 -24.99
C GLY A 801 35.61 7.93 -25.40
N ALA A 802 34.98 8.64 -24.47
CA ALA A 802 34.25 9.88 -24.76
C ALA A 802 35.18 11.01 -25.21
N ALA A 803 34.78 11.76 -26.25
CA ALA A 803 35.51 12.94 -26.72
C ALA A 803 35.23 14.15 -25.80
N ILE A 804 35.90 14.21 -24.64
CA ILE A 804 35.73 15.28 -23.66
C ILE A 804 36.41 16.56 -24.15
N GLN A 805 35.67 17.40 -24.89
CA GLN A 805 36.12 18.73 -25.34
C GLN A 805 35.20 19.82 -24.80
N LYS A 806 35.77 20.95 -24.39
CA LYS A 806 35.00 22.05 -23.77
C LYS A 806 34.07 22.76 -24.74
N GLU A 807 34.31 22.64 -26.05
CA GLU A 807 33.45 23.23 -27.08
C GLU A 807 32.18 22.42 -27.37
N TYR A 808 32.11 21.15 -26.94
CA TYR A 808 30.94 20.29 -27.16
C TYR A 808 29.93 20.37 -26.01
N GLU A 809 28.65 20.37 -26.34
CA GLU A 809 27.59 20.22 -25.35
C GLU A 809 27.61 18.80 -24.76
N PRO A 810 27.33 18.62 -23.45
CA PRO A 810 27.34 17.30 -22.83
C PRO A 810 26.44 16.27 -23.52
N VAL A 811 25.33 16.70 -24.11
CA VAL A 811 24.39 15.83 -24.83
C VAL A 811 25.04 15.24 -26.08
N ASP A 812 25.76 16.06 -26.86
CA ASP A 812 26.40 15.62 -28.10
C ASP A 812 27.51 14.59 -27.83
N ILE A 813 28.29 14.81 -26.76
CA ILE A 813 29.32 13.86 -26.30
C ILE A 813 28.70 12.53 -25.89
N VAL A 814 27.56 12.55 -25.18
CA VAL A 814 26.85 11.33 -24.76
C VAL A 814 26.32 10.57 -25.97
N THR A 815 25.67 11.25 -26.92
CA THR A 815 25.13 10.61 -28.12
C THR A 815 26.24 9.98 -28.97
N GLU A 816 27.34 10.71 -29.20
CA GLU A 816 28.48 10.20 -29.98
C GLU A 816 29.11 8.96 -29.36
N VAL A 817 29.38 8.98 -28.05
CA VAL A 817 30.05 7.86 -27.39
C VAL A 817 29.16 6.62 -27.27
N ILE A 818 27.83 6.79 -27.18
CA ILE A 818 26.87 5.67 -27.20
C ILE A 818 26.90 4.99 -28.58
N ASN A 819 26.68 5.76 -29.65
CA ASN A 819 26.64 5.22 -31.01
C ASN A 819 27.94 4.49 -31.36
N ARG A 820 29.08 5.07 -30.96
CA ARG A 820 30.39 4.44 -31.19
C ARG A 820 30.63 3.20 -30.32
N ALA A 821 30.13 3.16 -29.08
CA ALA A 821 30.21 1.96 -28.26
C ALA A 821 29.39 0.80 -28.85
N GLU A 822 28.22 1.10 -29.41
CA GLU A 822 27.36 0.11 -30.09
C GLU A 822 28.01 -0.40 -31.37
N GLN A 823 28.54 0.50 -32.20
CA GLN A 823 29.28 0.12 -33.40
C GLN A 823 30.52 -0.72 -33.07
N ALA A 824 31.24 -0.38 -31.99
CA ALA A 824 32.39 -1.17 -31.53
C ALA A 824 31.96 -2.59 -31.09
N LEU A 825 30.79 -2.71 -30.45
CA LEU A 825 30.25 -4.00 -30.05
C LEU A 825 29.85 -4.85 -31.26
N GLU A 826 29.25 -4.24 -32.27
CA GLU A 826 28.89 -4.92 -33.51
C GLU A 826 30.10 -5.50 -34.23
N VAL A 827 31.17 -4.70 -34.37
CA VAL A 827 32.44 -5.18 -34.95
C VAL A 827 33.02 -6.33 -34.12
N ALA A 828 32.96 -6.24 -32.79
CA ALA A 828 33.41 -7.32 -31.91
C ALA A 828 32.57 -8.60 -32.11
N LEU A 829 31.24 -8.48 -32.21
CA LEU A 829 30.35 -9.62 -32.47
C LEU A 829 30.65 -10.30 -33.82
N GLY A 830 31.01 -9.53 -34.84
CA GLY A 830 31.46 -10.04 -36.14
C GLY A 830 32.78 -10.83 -36.10
N GLN A 831 33.66 -10.55 -35.13
CA GLN A 831 34.92 -11.26 -34.92
C GLN A 831 34.75 -12.60 -34.16
N GLY A 832 33.56 -12.85 -33.62
CA GLY A 832 33.22 -14.06 -32.86
C GLY A 832 33.06 -13.83 -31.36
N PRO A 833 32.61 -14.84 -30.60
CA PRO A 833 32.38 -14.74 -29.17
C PRO A 833 33.69 -14.51 -28.40
N ASN A 834 33.60 -13.82 -27.25
CA ASN A 834 34.73 -13.51 -26.37
C ASN A 834 35.77 -12.50 -26.95
N SER A 835 35.41 -11.73 -27.97
CA SER A 835 36.23 -10.67 -28.57
C SER A 835 36.05 -9.32 -27.87
N ALA A 836 36.97 -8.37 -28.08
CA ALA A 836 36.80 -6.99 -27.62
C ALA A 836 37.34 -6.03 -28.68
N HIS A 837 36.58 -4.99 -29.00
CA HIS A 837 36.96 -3.99 -30.00
C HIS A 837 36.77 -2.58 -29.47
N ALA A 838 37.68 -1.68 -29.82
CA ALA A 838 37.62 -0.27 -29.43
C ALA A 838 37.63 0.61 -30.69
N LEU A 839 36.74 1.59 -30.73
CA LEU A 839 36.71 2.60 -31.80
C LEU A 839 37.21 3.94 -31.26
N ALA A 840 38.16 4.55 -31.96
CA ALA A 840 38.71 5.85 -31.60
C ALA A 840 37.68 6.98 -31.85
N PRO A 841 37.69 8.05 -31.04
CA PRO A 841 36.82 9.21 -31.28
C PRO A 841 37.16 9.89 -32.60
N ILE A 842 36.14 10.26 -33.36
CA ILE A 842 36.31 11.07 -34.57
C ILE A 842 36.70 12.48 -34.09
N THR A 843 37.99 12.78 -34.15
CA THR A 843 38.51 14.13 -33.95
C THR A 843 38.89 14.65 -35.31
N ASP A 844 38.29 15.77 -35.73
CA ASP A 844 38.63 16.42 -36.99
C ASP A 844 40.12 16.78 -37.02
N ALA A 845 40.91 15.90 -37.62
CA ALA A 845 42.29 16.14 -38.05
C ALA A 845 42.56 15.55 -39.46
N THR A 846 41.56 14.99 -40.14
CA THR A 846 41.71 14.42 -41.50
C THR A 846 40.60 14.86 -42.46
N ALA A 847 40.13 16.11 -42.34
CA ALA A 847 39.24 16.76 -43.31
C ALA A 847 39.83 18.07 -43.87
N VAL A 848 41.16 18.22 -43.83
CA VAL A 848 41.89 19.23 -44.63
C VAL A 848 43.08 18.55 -45.31
N ALA A 849 42.80 17.91 -46.45
CA ALA A 849 43.75 17.65 -47.52
C ALA A 849 42.98 17.52 -48.84
#